data_AF-A0A8T5AVA4-F1
#
_entry.id   AF-A0A8T5AVA4-F1
#
_cell.length_a   1.000
_cell.length_b   1.000
_cell.length_c   1.000
_cell.angle_alpha   90.00
_cell.angle_beta   90.00
_cell.angle_gamma   90.00
#
_symmetry.space_group_name_H-M   'P 1'
#
loop_
_entity.id
_entity.type
_entity.pdbx_description
1 polymer ?
#
loop_
_entity_poly.entity_id
_entity_poly.type
_entity_poly.pdbx_seq_one_letter_code
_entity_poly.pdbx_strand_id
1 'polypeptide(L)'
;MPWKNIYLSSLFVCIAILIYGTTFSYFTILKHYCFQSNGWDLGIYMQALYTTAFYGRPLEYTLEHESNPANSIFGIHFSPFLFFLAPLYRLFPFAETLLILQSFIIALGSLVAYRLSFFKLESRTASVVISLAYLLSIQLHQTNWFDFHLEAFIPVLVLLTYYYYVKKKFLLSYTFFLLALSTFEIMPVLLSPFGIYIIIRGLGKKKDIVYGFLIIATCAAWFIVATNTIYVFNPMRLSSYQNPWKKWGDSPVNIVLGILTDPIEAIRHIFTYHLEAKGFYILSLLLPLMFVPLYAPLEFILLTLPWMLMAFLSEVTVYYMLQYGSFLIGQLYITTIHGFSKIKKADPGLTLFKNYARNIFIASVLIFSMAGPFSLILLSNPDIYSAIYVGGFPVLNEHKELLRSILEMIPENASVLTQNDIVPHLANRLQIFSFTMPSVPPDYIVLDFRSKWVIQSMTVIRSKSTADIAWKFLKNYKYSPLVSADGILLFKLGKENPIIDLPHVFRFDYKNLYMDECGSIIFDATSESEKVVIFKPSNIPSILWYGPYVPLFPGNYEAVIRVKIKGVENKGFLLVEIVDSSGEGIIARKDVQSYELHESEWYEIKVDFSLSKPAKSVEVRGWVYLNTEEIILDYVELRSKHLFYSSYDG
;
A
#
# COMPACT_ATOMS: atom_id res chain seq x y z
N MET A 1 30.24 7.78 -38.84
CA MET A 1 29.00 8.12 -38.12
C MET A 1 28.49 7.13 -37.04
N PRO A 2 29.18 6.04 -36.60
CA PRO A 2 28.61 5.12 -35.60
C PRO A 2 28.58 5.67 -34.16
N TRP A 3 29.44 6.63 -33.82
CA TRP A 3 29.51 7.24 -32.50
C TRP A 3 28.32 8.15 -32.18
N LYS A 4 27.86 8.98 -33.13
CA LYS A 4 26.66 9.84 -32.95
C LYS A 4 25.41 9.03 -32.53
N ASN A 5 25.24 7.84 -33.11
CA ASN A 5 24.08 6.97 -32.80
C ASN A 5 24.17 6.28 -31.42
N ILE A 6 25.38 6.14 -30.84
CA ILE A 6 25.56 5.68 -29.45
C ILE A 6 25.00 6.70 -28.48
N TYR A 7 25.36 7.97 -28.69
CA TYR A 7 24.92 9.06 -27.83
C TYR A 7 23.40 9.26 -27.93
N LEU A 8 22.81 9.18 -29.13
CA LEU A 8 21.36 9.36 -29.31
C LEU A 8 20.52 8.30 -28.60
N SER A 9 20.85 7.01 -28.74
CA SER A 9 20.08 5.94 -28.08
C SER A 9 20.26 5.93 -26.55
N SER A 10 21.44 6.27 -26.06
CA SER A 10 21.67 6.43 -24.61
C SER A 10 20.96 7.67 -24.07
N LEU A 11 20.98 8.78 -24.81
CA LEU A 11 20.26 10.02 -24.46
C LEU A 11 18.75 9.77 -24.39
N PHE A 12 18.19 9.03 -25.34
CA PHE A 12 16.78 8.67 -25.32
C PHE A 12 16.41 7.87 -24.06
N VAL A 13 17.24 6.90 -23.65
CA VAL A 13 17.05 6.16 -22.40
C VAL A 13 17.15 7.09 -21.19
N CYS A 14 18.11 8.01 -21.16
CA CYS A 14 18.21 9.01 -20.09
C CYS A 14 16.97 9.91 -20.02
N ILE A 15 16.42 10.34 -21.16
CA ILE A 15 15.17 11.11 -21.21
C ILE A 15 14.01 10.28 -20.66
N ALA A 16 13.89 9.00 -21.05
CA ALA A 16 12.87 8.11 -20.51
C ALA A 16 12.98 7.92 -18.99
N ILE A 17 14.21 7.83 -18.47
CA ILE A 17 14.49 7.78 -17.02
C ILE A 17 14.06 9.08 -16.33
N LEU A 18 14.37 10.24 -16.91
CA LEU A 18 13.97 11.54 -16.37
C LEU A 18 12.45 11.69 -16.34
N ILE A 19 11.76 11.29 -17.42
CA ILE A 19 10.30 11.30 -17.50
C ILE A 19 9.71 10.39 -16.43
N TYR A 20 10.15 9.13 -16.36
CA TYR A 20 9.66 8.18 -15.35
C TYR A 20 9.90 8.71 -13.93
N GLY A 21 11.15 9.09 -13.62
CA GLY A 21 11.55 9.53 -12.29
C GLY A 21 10.77 10.75 -11.84
N THR A 22 10.62 11.75 -12.72
CA THR A 22 9.88 12.98 -12.41
C THR A 22 8.39 12.72 -12.24
N THR A 23 7.77 11.96 -13.15
CA THR A 23 6.34 11.65 -13.09
C THR A 23 5.99 10.91 -11.81
N PHE A 24 6.70 9.82 -11.49
CA PHE A 24 6.41 9.08 -10.26
C PHE A 24 6.77 9.86 -9.00
N SER A 25 7.84 10.65 -9.00
CA SER A 25 8.13 11.55 -7.87
C SER A 25 6.95 12.49 -7.63
N TYR A 26 6.44 13.14 -8.67
CA TYR A 26 5.31 14.06 -8.54
C TYR A 26 4.06 13.37 -7.94
N PHE A 27 3.66 12.22 -8.49
CA PHE A 27 2.44 11.54 -8.04
C PHE A 27 2.57 10.87 -6.66
N THR A 28 3.73 10.33 -6.32
CA THR A 28 3.96 9.74 -4.98
C THR A 28 4.05 10.83 -3.91
N ILE A 29 4.61 12.00 -4.23
CA ILE A 29 4.58 13.18 -3.36
C ILE A 29 3.14 13.69 -3.22
N LEU A 30 2.38 13.78 -4.32
CA LEU A 30 0.97 14.19 -4.27
C LEU A 30 0.14 13.22 -3.42
N LYS A 31 0.39 11.91 -3.54
CA LYS A 31 -0.20 10.86 -2.69
C LYS A 31 0.15 11.08 -1.21
N HIS A 32 1.41 11.40 -0.90
CA HIS A 32 1.82 11.76 0.46
C HIS A 32 1.01 12.96 0.97
N TYR A 33 1.00 14.09 0.27
CA TYR A 33 0.21 15.27 0.66
C TYR A 33 -1.31 15.06 0.66
N CYS A 34 -1.79 14.01 -0.01
CA CYS A 34 -3.18 13.57 0.02
C CYS A 34 -3.53 12.67 1.20
N PHE A 35 -2.61 12.46 2.17
CA PHE A 35 -2.75 11.53 3.30
C PHE A 35 -3.02 10.09 2.85
N GLN A 36 -2.36 9.68 1.76
CA GLN A 36 -2.44 8.32 1.22
C GLN A 36 -1.13 7.54 1.42
N SER A 37 -0.15 8.10 2.11
CA SER A 37 1.07 7.41 2.55
C SER A 37 0.94 6.91 3.98
N ASN A 38 1.58 5.80 4.32
CA ASN A 38 1.37 5.08 5.58
C ASN A 38 2.60 5.06 6.49
N GLY A 39 2.33 4.98 7.78
CA GLY A 39 3.32 4.88 8.84
C GLY A 39 4.15 3.61 8.76
N TRP A 40 3.57 2.46 8.47
CA TRP A 40 4.29 1.17 8.48
C TRP A 40 5.40 1.01 7.44
N ASP A 41 5.32 1.72 6.33
CA ASP A 41 6.38 1.72 5.33
C ASP A 41 7.17 3.03 5.43
N LEU A 42 6.62 4.11 4.88
CA LEU A 42 7.29 5.40 4.82
C LEU A 42 7.62 5.96 6.21
N GLY A 43 6.67 5.94 7.15
CA GLY A 43 6.87 6.50 8.49
C GLY A 43 7.95 5.79 9.31
N ILE A 44 7.98 4.44 9.27
CA ILE A 44 8.97 3.61 9.96
C ILE A 44 10.38 3.92 9.44
N TYR A 45 10.56 3.95 8.12
CA TYR A 45 11.87 4.27 7.54
C TYR A 45 12.27 5.72 7.80
N MET A 46 11.34 6.68 7.73
CA MET A 46 11.60 8.07 8.08
C MET A 46 12.07 8.20 9.53
N GLN A 47 11.33 7.64 10.48
CA GLN A 47 11.69 7.72 11.90
C GLN A 47 13.05 7.03 12.16
N ALA A 48 13.27 5.83 11.62
CA ALA A 48 14.53 5.10 11.76
C ALA A 48 15.73 5.88 11.21
N LEU A 49 15.58 6.55 10.06
CA LEU A 49 16.63 7.39 9.49
C LEU A 49 16.83 8.67 10.30
N TYR A 50 15.76 9.30 10.78
CA TYR A 50 15.80 10.51 11.61
C TYR A 50 16.52 10.26 12.94
N THR A 51 16.14 9.21 13.67
CA THR A 51 16.77 8.83 14.95
C THR A 51 18.24 8.47 14.78
N THR A 52 18.59 7.78 13.69
CA THR A 52 19.99 7.47 13.33
C THR A 52 20.79 8.73 13.03
N ALA A 53 20.25 9.59 12.16
CA ALA A 53 20.96 10.73 11.61
C ALA A 53 21.16 11.87 12.61
N PHE A 54 20.20 12.09 13.53
CA PHE A 54 20.19 13.25 14.42
C PHE A 54 20.44 12.91 15.90
N TYR A 55 20.15 11.69 16.34
CA TYR A 55 20.19 11.33 17.77
C TYR A 55 21.17 10.20 18.10
N GLY A 56 21.85 9.63 17.12
CA GLY A 56 22.78 8.52 17.33
C GLY A 56 22.08 7.25 17.84
N ARG A 57 20.79 7.08 17.54
CA ARG A 57 19.98 5.91 17.89
C ARG A 57 19.79 5.04 16.65
N PRO A 58 20.57 3.96 16.46
CA PRO A 58 20.64 3.26 15.18
C PRO A 58 19.33 2.54 14.84
N LEU A 59 18.69 3.03 13.78
CA LEU A 59 17.46 2.51 13.18
C LEU A 59 16.30 2.37 14.18
N GLU A 60 16.18 3.32 15.11
CA GLU A 60 15.14 3.31 16.16
C GLU A 60 13.81 3.88 15.65
N TYR A 61 12.69 3.21 15.94
CA TYR A 61 11.33 3.63 15.60
C TYR A 61 10.30 3.11 16.64
N THR A 62 9.10 3.69 16.70
CA THR A 62 8.14 3.44 17.80
C THR A 62 6.81 2.80 17.38
N LEU A 63 6.52 2.70 16.08
CA LEU A 63 5.20 2.26 15.60
C LEU A 63 4.81 0.84 16.00
N GLU A 64 5.78 -0.07 16.14
CA GLU A 64 5.55 -1.50 16.38
C GLU A 64 6.06 -1.93 17.76
N HIS A 65 6.08 -1.04 18.74
CA HIS A 65 6.69 -1.31 20.06
C HIS A 65 6.12 -2.57 20.77
N GLU A 66 4.84 -2.90 20.57
CA GLU A 66 4.20 -4.10 21.14
C GLU A 66 4.74 -5.41 20.54
N SER A 67 5.03 -5.44 19.23
CA SER A 67 5.55 -6.62 18.53
C SER A 67 7.07 -6.60 18.38
N ASN A 68 7.71 -5.45 18.61
CA ASN A 68 9.14 -5.19 18.55
C ASN A 68 9.62 -4.36 19.76
N PRO A 69 9.82 -4.99 20.94
CA PRO A 69 10.15 -4.27 22.17
C PRO A 69 11.47 -3.48 22.10
N ALA A 70 12.40 -3.90 21.24
CA ALA A 70 13.68 -3.20 21.05
C ALA A 70 13.57 -1.91 20.23
N ASN A 71 12.40 -1.63 19.62
CA ASN A 71 12.17 -0.40 18.86
C ASN A 71 13.21 -0.16 17.76
N SER A 72 13.81 -1.21 17.21
CA SER A 72 14.82 -1.09 16.15
C SER A 72 14.38 -1.87 14.93
N ILE A 73 14.63 -1.34 13.73
CA ILE A 73 14.37 -2.06 12.47
C ILE A 73 14.99 -3.46 12.52
N PHE A 74 16.15 -3.62 13.16
CA PHE A 74 16.80 -4.92 13.29
C PHE A 74 16.00 -5.98 14.04
N GLY A 75 15.00 -5.60 14.85
CA GLY A 75 14.06 -6.54 15.46
C GLY A 75 13.05 -7.13 14.49
N ILE A 76 12.82 -6.50 13.33
CA ILE A 76 11.82 -6.92 12.31
C ILE A 76 12.46 -7.22 10.95
N HIS A 77 13.46 -6.47 10.51
CA HIS A 77 14.16 -6.69 9.25
C HIS A 77 15.66 -6.51 9.41
N PHE A 78 16.45 -7.38 8.79
CA PHE A 78 17.88 -7.17 8.72
C PHE A 78 18.23 -6.32 7.51
N SER A 79 18.13 -5.00 7.69
CA SER A 79 18.24 -4.00 6.61
C SER A 79 19.37 -2.98 6.82
N PRO A 80 20.64 -3.40 6.95
CA PRO A 80 21.76 -2.47 7.14
C PRO A 80 21.97 -1.51 5.96
N PHE A 81 21.31 -1.73 4.81
CA PHE A 81 21.31 -0.79 3.68
C PHE A 81 20.85 0.62 4.09
N LEU A 82 19.99 0.75 5.11
CA LEU A 82 19.51 2.05 5.61
C LEU A 82 20.65 2.97 6.07
N PHE A 83 21.79 2.44 6.53
CA PHE A 83 22.94 3.26 6.89
C PHE A 83 23.55 4.01 5.70
N PHE A 84 23.39 3.52 4.47
CA PHE A 84 23.81 4.28 3.28
C PHE A 84 22.84 5.42 2.95
N LEU A 85 21.59 5.33 3.40
CA LEU A 85 20.57 6.36 3.20
C LEU A 85 20.60 7.43 4.31
N ALA A 86 21.06 7.09 5.51
CA ALA A 86 21.10 8.01 6.65
C ALA A 86 21.86 9.32 6.37
N PRO A 87 23.05 9.35 5.71
CA PRO A 87 23.71 10.59 5.36
C PRO A 87 22.90 11.47 4.39
N LEU A 88 22.21 10.86 3.42
CA LEU A 88 21.35 11.59 2.49
C LEU A 88 20.13 12.16 3.21
N TYR A 89 19.50 11.37 4.08
CA TYR A 89 18.37 11.80 4.90
C TYR A 89 18.76 12.90 5.89
N ARG A 90 19.99 12.89 6.41
CA ARG A 90 20.51 13.97 7.26
C ARG A 90 20.56 15.32 6.54
N LEU A 91 20.84 15.33 5.24
CA LEU A 91 20.89 16.56 4.44
C LEU A 91 19.49 17.06 4.08
N PHE A 92 18.57 16.13 3.81
CA PHE A 92 17.21 16.42 3.39
C PHE A 92 16.22 15.49 4.13
N PRO A 93 15.86 15.79 5.38
CA PRO A 93 15.04 14.91 6.23
C PRO A 93 13.55 15.06 5.89
N PHE A 94 13.17 14.70 4.67
CA PHE A 94 11.82 14.88 4.15
C PHE A 94 11.30 13.56 3.55
N ALA A 95 9.98 13.35 3.58
CA ALA A 95 9.34 12.20 2.94
C ALA A 95 9.66 12.16 1.44
N GLU A 96 9.61 13.34 0.81
CA GLU A 96 9.89 13.57 -0.60
C GLU A 96 11.29 13.11 -0.99
N THR A 97 12.29 13.27 -0.12
CA THR A 97 13.66 12.78 -0.38
C THR A 97 13.65 11.29 -0.67
N LEU A 98 12.92 10.50 0.12
CA LEU A 98 12.86 9.06 -0.02
C LEU A 98 12.04 8.64 -1.25
N LEU A 99 10.91 9.32 -1.51
CA LEU A 99 10.05 9.05 -2.65
C LEU A 99 10.72 9.39 -4.00
N ILE A 100 11.44 10.52 -4.05
CA ILE A 100 12.25 10.93 -5.22
C ILE A 100 13.38 9.92 -5.43
N LEU A 101 14.12 9.58 -4.37
CA LEU A 101 15.22 8.63 -4.45
C LEU A 101 14.73 7.28 -4.99
N GLN A 102 13.65 6.73 -4.43
CA GLN A 102 13.04 5.49 -4.88
C GLN A 102 12.69 5.54 -6.38
N SER A 103 12.02 6.59 -6.82
CA SER A 103 11.61 6.76 -8.22
C SER A 103 12.80 6.75 -9.19
N PHE A 104 13.87 7.48 -8.86
CA PHE A 104 15.05 7.54 -9.72
C PHE A 104 15.90 6.27 -9.67
N ILE A 105 16.01 5.61 -8.51
CA ILE A 105 16.73 4.34 -8.36
C ILE A 105 16.05 3.24 -9.18
N ILE A 106 14.72 3.13 -9.11
CA ILE A 106 13.96 2.20 -9.95
C ILE A 106 14.24 2.50 -11.42
N ALA A 107 14.14 3.77 -11.84
CA ALA A 107 14.36 4.19 -13.22
C ALA A 107 15.78 3.88 -13.72
N LEU A 108 16.81 4.04 -12.87
CA LEU A 108 18.20 3.73 -13.21
C LEU A 108 18.42 2.27 -13.60
N GLY A 109 17.59 1.34 -13.11
CA GLY A 109 17.57 -0.05 -13.59
C GLY A 109 17.40 -0.17 -15.11
N SER A 110 16.67 0.76 -15.74
CA SER A 110 16.50 0.83 -17.19
C SER A 110 17.81 1.09 -17.94
N LEU A 111 18.67 1.97 -17.40
CA LEU A 111 19.99 2.23 -17.98
C LEU A 111 20.88 0.99 -17.90
N VAL A 112 20.81 0.25 -16.79
CA VAL A 112 21.58 -0.97 -16.61
C VAL A 112 21.08 -2.06 -17.55
N ALA A 113 19.76 -2.21 -17.68
CA ALA A 113 19.13 -3.12 -18.64
C ALA A 113 19.52 -2.78 -20.09
N TYR A 114 19.52 -1.50 -20.47
CA TYR A 114 20.01 -1.02 -21.78
C TYR A 114 21.47 -1.40 -22.01
N ARG A 115 22.36 -1.12 -21.05
CA ARG A 115 23.80 -1.40 -21.19
C ARG A 115 24.09 -2.90 -21.24
N LEU A 116 23.37 -3.69 -20.45
CA LEU A 116 23.49 -5.15 -20.42
C LEU A 116 22.98 -5.77 -21.72
N SER A 117 21.81 -5.36 -22.19
CA SER A 117 21.22 -5.83 -23.45
C SER A 117 22.09 -5.44 -24.64
N PHE A 118 22.61 -4.22 -24.70
CA PHE A 118 23.52 -3.81 -25.77
C PHE A 118 24.79 -4.66 -25.79
N PHE A 119 25.36 -4.93 -24.61
CA PHE A 119 26.55 -5.78 -24.49
C PHE A 119 26.30 -7.23 -24.94
N LYS A 120 25.08 -7.75 -24.81
CA LYS A 120 24.76 -9.15 -25.15
C LYS A 120 24.14 -9.35 -26.53
N LEU A 121 23.38 -8.39 -27.01
CA LEU A 121 22.59 -8.48 -28.23
C LEU A 121 23.19 -7.69 -29.39
N GLU A 122 24.08 -6.74 -29.11
CA GLU A 122 24.71 -5.86 -30.11
C GLU A 122 23.68 -5.12 -30.99
N SER A 123 22.47 -4.93 -30.47
CA SER A 123 21.35 -4.30 -31.17
C SER A 123 20.82 -3.13 -30.36
N ARG A 124 20.96 -1.91 -30.89
CA ARG A 124 20.48 -0.69 -30.22
C ARG A 124 18.98 -0.70 -30.03
N THR A 125 18.24 -1.05 -31.09
CA THR A 125 16.78 -1.06 -31.07
C THR A 125 16.27 -2.04 -30.02
N ALA A 126 16.79 -3.28 -29.99
CA ALA A 126 16.39 -4.24 -28.97
C ALA A 126 16.76 -3.77 -27.56
N SER A 127 17.90 -3.10 -27.40
CA SER A 127 18.32 -2.58 -26.10
C SER A 127 17.42 -1.44 -25.60
N VAL A 128 17.00 -0.54 -26.49
CA VAL A 128 16.01 0.51 -26.19
C VAL A 128 14.66 -0.12 -25.85
N VAL A 129 14.20 -1.11 -26.63
CA VAL A 129 12.94 -1.83 -26.35
C VAL A 129 12.97 -2.46 -24.96
N ILE A 130 14.03 -3.18 -24.61
CA ILE A 130 14.16 -3.83 -23.29
C ILE A 130 14.18 -2.78 -22.17
N SER A 131 14.86 -1.66 -22.38
CA SER A 131 14.92 -0.54 -21.45
C SER A 131 13.55 0.14 -21.25
N LEU A 132 12.79 0.34 -22.32
CA LEU A 132 11.43 0.88 -22.24
C LEU A 132 10.46 -0.13 -21.62
N ALA A 133 10.52 -1.40 -22.02
CA ALA A 133 9.71 -2.46 -21.40
C ALA A 133 9.95 -2.52 -19.89
N TYR A 134 11.21 -2.36 -19.44
CA TYR A 134 11.53 -2.28 -18.03
C TYR A 134 10.80 -1.13 -17.35
N LEU A 135 10.88 0.09 -17.90
CA LEU A 135 10.18 1.25 -17.34
C LEU A 135 8.64 1.16 -17.44
N LEU A 136 8.11 0.36 -18.36
CA LEU A 136 6.67 0.13 -18.55
C LEU A 136 6.14 -1.06 -17.72
N SER A 137 7.00 -1.76 -16.99
CA SER A 137 6.62 -2.90 -16.15
C SER A 137 5.66 -2.47 -15.06
N ILE A 138 4.49 -3.11 -15.03
CA ILE A 138 3.46 -2.87 -14.01
C ILE A 138 3.96 -3.15 -12.59
N GLN A 139 4.86 -4.12 -12.43
CA GLN A 139 5.46 -4.45 -11.13
C GLN A 139 6.28 -3.28 -10.58
N LEU A 140 7.05 -2.59 -11.44
CA LEU A 140 7.80 -1.40 -11.03
C LEU A 140 6.88 -0.23 -10.74
N HIS A 141 5.78 -0.06 -11.47
CA HIS A 141 4.80 0.99 -11.18
C HIS A 141 4.14 0.78 -9.84
N GLN A 142 3.79 -0.46 -9.54
CA GLN A 142 3.19 -0.85 -8.26
C GLN A 142 4.19 -0.68 -7.11
N THR A 143 5.43 -1.13 -7.30
CA THR A 143 6.53 -0.87 -6.35
C THR A 143 6.70 0.63 -6.11
N ASN A 144 6.67 1.46 -7.17
CA ASN A 144 6.91 2.89 -7.01
C ASN A 144 5.69 3.66 -6.48
N TRP A 145 4.47 3.20 -6.79
CA TRP A 145 3.22 3.81 -6.31
C TRP A 145 2.96 3.50 -4.84
N PHE A 146 3.45 2.35 -4.37
CA PHE A 146 3.51 2.04 -2.96
C PHE A 146 4.45 2.98 -2.21
N ASP A 147 4.38 2.96 -0.89
CA ASP A 147 5.18 3.83 -0.04
C ASP A 147 6.68 3.47 -0.12
N PHE A 148 7.56 4.27 0.49
CA PHE A 148 8.99 4.00 0.43
C PHE A 148 9.34 2.66 1.09
N HIS A 149 10.07 1.79 0.39
CA HIS A 149 10.54 0.51 0.91
C HIS A 149 11.82 0.03 0.17
N LEU A 150 12.63 -0.79 0.82
CA LEU A 150 13.97 -1.15 0.33
C LEU A 150 13.94 -2.12 -0.86
N GLU A 151 12.83 -2.81 -1.08
CA GLU A 151 12.65 -3.73 -2.19
C GLU A 151 12.77 -3.02 -3.54
N ALA A 152 12.40 -1.73 -3.59
CA ALA A 152 12.57 -0.88 -4.77
C ALA A 152 14.02 -0.79 -5.28
N PHE A 153 15.01 -1.02 -4.43
CA PHE A 153 16.43 -0.98 -4.79
C PHE A 153 16.92 -2.32 -5.37
N ILE A 154 16.25 -3.42 -5.06
CA ILE A 154 16.65 -4.78 -5.47
C ILE A 154 16.84 -4.90 -6.99
N PRO A 155 15.91 -4.45 -7.85
CA PRO A 155 16.02 -4.64 -9.30
C PRO A 155 17.33 -4.10 -9.88
N VAL A 156 17.69 -2.86 -9.53
CA VAL A 156 18.88 -2.21 -10.07
C VAL A 156 20.16 -2.78 -9.47
N LEU A 157 20.17 -3.13 -8.17
CA LEU A 157 21.33 -3.73 -7.52
C LEU A 157 21.65 -5.11 -8.09
N VAL A 158 20.63 -5.93 -8.36
CA VAL A 158 20.79 -7.25 -8.99
C VAL A 158 21.22 -7.12 -10.45
N LEU A 159 20.64 -6.19 -11.20
CA LEU A 159 21.07 -5.90 -12.57
C LEU A 159 22.54 -5.45 -12.62
N LEU A 160 22.98 -4.59 -11.70
CA LEU A 160 24.37 -4.13 -11.61
C LEU A 160 25.33 -5.25 -11.21
N THR A 161 24.92 -6.08 -10.24
CA THR A 161 25.65 -7.29 -9.84
C THR A 161 25.95 -8.15 -11.06
N TYR A 162 24.92 -8.46 -11.85
CA TYR A 162 25.06 -9.28 -13.05
C TYR A 162 25.82 -8.58 -14.17
N TYR A 163 25.56 -7.29 -14.40
CA TYR A 163 26.24 -6.49 -15.42
C TYR A 163 27.76 -6.48 -15.22
N TYR A 164 28.23 -6.23 -14.00
CA TYR A 164 29.66 -6.23 -13.71
C TYR A 164 30.28 -7.64 -13.69
N TYR A 165 29.52 -8.66 -13.31
CA TYR A 165 29.94 -10.05 -13.44
C TYR A 165 30.23 -10.41 -14.91
N VAL A 166 29.30 -10.12 -15.84
CA VAL A 166 29.51 -10.44 -17.26
C VAL A 166 30.63 -9.62 -17.90
N LYS A 167 30.93 -8.44 -17.35
CA LYS A 167 32.09 -7.61 -17.72
C LYS A 167 33.40 -8.06 -17.06
N LYS A 168 33.39 -9.15 -16.28
CA LYS A 168 34.53 -9.68 -15.53
C LYS A 168 35.14 -8.69 -14.52
N LYS A 169 34.34 -7.71 -14.07
CA LYS A 169 34.70 -6.77 -13.00
C LYS A 169 34.18 -7.32 -11.66
N PHE A 170 34.80 -8.39 -11.17
CA PHE A 170 34.32 -9.14 -10.01
C PHE A 170 34.18 -8.30 -8.73
N LEU A 171 35.11 -7.36 -8.46
CA LEU A 171 35.02 -6.49 -7.29
C LEU A 171 33.76 -5.63 -7.29
N LEU A 172 33.45 -4.98 -8.42
CA LEU A 172 32.23 -4.18 -8.55
C LEU A 172 30.97 -5.05 -8.48
N SER A 173 31.00 -6.22 -9.13
CA SER A 173 29.90 -7.19 -9.04
C SER A 173 29.63 -7.59 -7.58
N TYR A 174 30.68 -7.91 -6.83
CA TYR A 174 30.59 -8.30 -5.43
C TYR A 174 30.12 -7.14 -4.55
N THR A 175 30.53 -5.91 -4.85
CA THR A 175 30.06 -4.71 -4.13
C THR A 175 28.55 -4.54 -4.28
N PHE A 176 28.01 -4.59 -5.50
CA PHE A 176 26.56 -4.49 -5.70
C PHE A 176 25.79 -5.70 -5.17
N PHE A 177 26.41 -6.88 -5.14
CA PHE A 177 25.86 -8.06 -4.49
C PHE A 177 25.73 -7.87 -2.98
N LEU A 178 26.75 -7.34 -2.30
CA LEU A 178 26.69 -7.03 -0.87
C LEU A 178 25.64 -5.95 -0.58
N LEU A 179 25.54 -4.92 -1.43
CA LEU A 179 24.48 -3.92 -1.31
C LEU A 179 23.09 -4.56 -1.48
N ALA A 180 22.92 -5.47 -2.44
CA ALA A 180 21.67 -6.21 -2.61
C ALA A 180 21.36 -7.11 -1.41
N LEU A 181 22.35 -7.77 -0.80
CA LEU A 181 22.16 -8.55 0.43
C LEU A 181 21.74 -7.69 1.62
N SER A 182 22.21 -6.44 1.67
CA SER A 182 21.95 -5.53 2.79
C SER A 182 20.55 -4.95 2.85
N THR A 183 19.69 -5.19 1.84
CA THR A 183 18.32 -4.68 1.84
C THR A 183 17.41 -5.48 2.77
N PHE A 184 17.49 -6.82 2.77
CA PHE A 184 16.62 -7.70 3.55
C PHE A 184 17.28 -9.03 3.92
N GLU A 185 16.80 -9.64 5.02
CA GLU A 185 17.20 -10.96 5.51
C GLU A 185 16.94 -12.11 4.53
N ILE A 186 16.02 -11.94 3.57
CA ILE A 186 15.61 -12.99 2.63
C ILE A 186 16.47 -13.02 1.36
N MET A 187 17.23 -11.95 1.10
CA MET A 187 18.08 -11.81 -0.09
C MET A 187 19.13 -12.93 -0.26
N PRO A 188 19.73 -13.52 0.79
CA PRO A 188 20.57 -14.71 0.67
C PRO A 188 19.92 -15.87 -0.07
N VAL A 189 18.63 -16.10 0.16
CA VAL A 189 17.88 -17.20 -0.48
C VAL A 189 17.67 -16.89 -1.96
N LEU A 190 17.44 -15.63 -2.31
CA LEU A 190 17.24 -15.20 -3.70
C LEU A 190 18.54 -15.11 -4.50
N LEU A 191 19.67 -14.81 -3.84
CA LEU A 191 20.96 -14.59 -4.50
C LEU A 191 21.90 -15.81 -4.42
N SER A 192 21.67 -16.79 -3.55
CA SER A 192 22.48 -18.02 -3.57
C SER A 192 22.35 -18.83 -4.88
N PRO A 193 21.17 -18.93 -5.53
CA PRO A 193 21.05 -19.54 -6.86
C PRO A 193 21.85 -18.82 -7.95
N PHE A 194 22.11 -17.52 -7.80
CA PHE A 194 22.99 -16.76 -8.69
C PHE A 194 24.43 -17.29 -8.64
N GLY A 195 24.93 -17.67 -7.46
CA GLY A 195 26.24 -18.32 -7.33
C GLY A 195 26.29 -19.69 -8.03
N ILE A 196 25.22 -20.49 -7.90
CA ILE A 196 25.06 -21.77 -8.61
C ILE A 196 25.07 -21.55 -10.13
N TYR A 197 24.31 -20.56 -10.60
CA TYR A 197 24.29 -20.16 -12.01
C TYR A 197 25.69 -19.84 -12.54
N ILE A 198 26.47 -19.07 -11.79
CA ILE A 198 27.84 -18.70 -12.15
C ILE A 198 28.74 -19.94 -12.27
N ILE A 199 28.65 -20.88 -11.32
CA ILE A 199 29.44 -22.13 -11.35
C ILE A 199 29.09 -22.94 -12.60
N ILE A 200 27.80 -23.15 -12.87
CA ILE A 200 27.34 -23.94 -14.03
C ILE A 200 27.80 -23.31 -15.35
N ARG A 201 27.65 -21.99 -15.50
CA ARG A 201 28.11 -21.26 -16.70
C ARG A 201 29.62 -21.15 -16.82
N GLY A 202 30.31 -21.29 -15.69
CA GLY A 202 31.73 -21.16 -15.51
C GLY A 202 32.48 -22.50 -15.43
N LEU A 203 31.84 -23.64 -15.72
CA LEU A 203 32.53 -24.93 -15.72
C LEU A 203 33.79 -24.87 -16.61
N GLY A 204 34.92 -25.30 -16.05
CA GLY A 204 36.25 -25.17 -16.66
C GLY A 204 36.95 -23.80 -16.46
N LYS A 205 36.28 -22.80 -15.87
CA LYS A 205 36.84 -21.47 -15.57
C LYS A 205 36.99 -21.28 -14.07
N LYS A 206 38.20 -21.56 -13.55
CA LYS A 206 38.52 -21.47 -12.11
C LYS A 206 38.02 -20.17 -11.45
N LYS A 207 38.17 -19.02 -12.10
CA LYS A 207 37.72 -17.72 -11.56
C LYS A 207 36.20 -17.66 -11.37
N ASP A 208 35.42 -18.18 -12.31
CA ASP A 208 33.96 -18.16 -12.22
C ASP A 208 33.50 -19.15 -11.12
N ILE A 209 34.10 -20.33 -11.05
CA ILE A 209 33.80 -21.33 -9.99
C ILE A 209 34.08 -20.76 -8.60
N VAL A 210 35.28 -20.20 -8.38
CA VAL A 210 35.66 -19.58 -7.09
C VAL A 210 34.71 -18.44 -6.74
N TYR A 211 34.36 -17.59 -7.71
CA TYR A 211 33.44 -16.49 -7.48
C TYR A 211 32.03 -16.97 -7.11
N GLY A 212 31.51 -18.01 -7.78
CA GLY A 212 30.21 -18.58 -7.46
C GLY A 212 30.16 -19.21 -6.07
N PHE A 213 31.22 -19.91 -5.64
CA PHE A 213 31.34 -20.40 -4.25
C PHE A 213 31.41 -19.26 -3.24
N LEU A 214 32.15 -18.18 -3.56
CA LEU A 214 32.21 -17.00 -2.70
C LEU A 214 30.82 -16.37 -2.48
N ILE A 215 30.01 -16.25 -3.55
CA ILE A 215 28.63 -15.76 -3.46
C ILE A 215 27.79 -16.65 -2.53
N ILE A 216 27.81 -17.97 -2.73
CA ILE A 216 27.04 -18.93 -1.92
C ILE A 216 27.47 -18.88 -0.45
N ALA A 217 28.78 -18.89 -0.18
CA ALA A 217 29.32 -18.82 1.17
C ALA A 217 28.94 -17.50 1.86
N THR A 218 28.96 -16.39 1.12
CA THR A 218 28.54 -15.07 1.65
C THR A 218 27.06 -15.07 1.97
N CYS A 219 26.19 -15.63 1.10
CA CYS A 219 24.76 -15.77 1.39
C CYS A 219 24.53 -16.59 2.67
N ALA A 220 25.20 -17.74 2.82
CA ALA A 220 25.06 -18.57 4.01
C ALA A 220 25.47 -17.84 5.29
N ALA A 221 26.63 -17.17 5.28
CA ALA A 221 27.09 -16.36 6.41
C ALA A 221 26.14 -15.20 6.72
N TRP A 222 25.66 -14.49 5.68
CA TRP A 222 24.73 -13.37 5.82
C TRP A 222 23.40 -13.81 6.42
N PHE A 223 22.85 -14.94 5.97
CA PHE A 223 21.60 -15.47 6.51
C PHE A 223 21.69 -15.79 8.01
N ILE A 224 22.82 -16.37 8.45
CA ILE A 224 23.08 -16.64 9.87
C ILE A 224 23.19 -15.32 10.65
N VAL A 225 23.93 -14.33 10.13
CA VAL A 225 24.06 -13.02 10.78
C VAL A 225 22.72 -12.31 10.89
N ALA A 226 21.95 -12.31 9.80
CA ALA A 226 20.63 -11.66 9.74
C ALA A 226 19.67 -12.27 10.77
N THR A 227 19.50 -13.60 10.74
CA THR A 227 18.59 -14.31 11.65
C THR A 227 18.98 -14.15 13.12
N ASN A 228 20.29 -14.23 13.44
CA ASN A 228 20.77 -14.00 14.80
C ASN A 228 20.58 -12.55 15.26
N THR A 229 20.84 -11.57 14.39
CA THR A 229 20.63 -10.15 14.72
C THR A 229 19.17 -9.90 15.06
N ILE A 230 18.28 -10.38 14.20
CA ILE A 230 16.84 -10.31 14.42
C ILE A 230 16.45 -10.93 15.75
N TYR A 231 16.95 -12.13 16.04
CA TYR A 231 16.65 -12.83 17.29
C TYR A 231 17.14 -12.08 18.53
N VAL A 232 18.34 -11.48 18.47
CA VAL A 232 18.90 -10.70 19.58
C VAL A 232 18.09 -9.44 19.85
N PHE A 233 17.64 -8.73 18.81
CA PHE A 233 16.83 -7.54 18.96
C PHE A 233 15.37 -7.87 19.32
N ASN A 234 14.82 -8.96 18.81
CA ASN A 234 13.44 -9.35 19.06
C ASN A 234 13.28 -10.87 19.23
N PRO A 235 13.53 -11.41 20.42
CA PRO A 235 13.34 -12.83 20.71
C PRO A 235 11.89 -13.31 20.53
N MET A 236 10.92 -12.38 20.59
CA MET A 236 9.49 -12.65 20.44
C MET A 236 9.02 -12.64 18.98
N ARG A 237 9.88 -12.33 18.00
CA ARG A 237 9.47 -12.18 16.58
C ARG A 237 8.67 -13.38 16.07
N LEU A 238 9.09 -14.61 16.41
CA LEU A 238 8.42 -15.84 15.97
C LEU A 238 7.03 -16.03 16.59
N SER A 239 6.79 -15.50 17.79
CA SER A 239 5.48 -15.54 18.45
C SER A 239 4.58 -14.36 18.07
N SER A 240 5.18 -13.21 17.75
CA SER A 240 4.47 -11.96 17.45
C SER A 240 4.05 -11.86 15.99
N TYR A 241 4.78 -12.48 15.06
CA TYR A 241 4.47 -12.47 13.64
C TYR A 241 4.10 -13.87 13.13
N GLN A 242 3.10 -13.95 12.27
CA GLN A 242 2.73 -15.20 11.62
C GLN A 242 3.83 -15.63 10.65
N ASN A 243 4.36 -16.84 10.83
CA ASN A 243 5.26 -17.46 9.86
C ASN A 243 4.48 -17.76 8.56
N PRO A 244 4.79 -17.10 7.43
CA PRO A 244 4.06 -17.29 6.17
C PRO A 244 4.16 -18.70 5.59
N TRP A 245 5.18 -19.46 6.00
CA TRP A 245 5.47 -20.81 5.56
C TRP A 245 5.25 -21.85 6.67
N LYS A 246 4.46 -21.52 7.69
CA LYS A 246 4.25 -22.37 8.87
C LYS A 246 3.83 -23.79 8.53
N LYS A 247 2.99 -23.95 7.50
CA LYS A 247 2.62 -25.26 6.95
C LYS A 247 3.78 -26.22 6.72
N TRP A 248 4.93 -25.70 6.30
CA TRP A 248 6.10 -26.51 5.93
C TRP A 248 7.06 -26.74 7.10
N GLY A 249 6.96 -25.94 8.17
CA GLY A 249 7.77 -26.09 9.36
C GLY A 249 7.94 -24.78 10.15
N ASP A 250 8.42 -24.91 11.38
CA ASP A 250 8.58 -23.79 12.31
C ASP A 250 9.97 -23.13 12.28
N SER A 251 10.89 -23.63 11.45
CA SER A 251 12.24 -23.06 11.27
C SER A 251 12.64 -23.06 9.79
N PRO A 252 13.58 -22.20 9.35
CA PRO A 252 14.02 -22.17 7.95
C PRO A 252 14.48 -23.53 7.42
N VAL A 253 15.19 -24.31 8.24
CA VAL A 253 15.65 -25.66 7.87
C VAL A 253 14.47 -26.61 7.76
N ASN A 254 13.55 -26.59 8.72
CA ASN A 254 12.38 -27.46 8.70
C ASN A 254 11.42 -27.13 7.55
N ILE A 255 11.28 -25.86 7.19
CA ILE A 255 10.50 -25.42 6.02
C ILE A 255 11.03 -26.09 4.74
N VAL A 256 12.35 -26.02 4.52
CA VAL A 256 12.98 -26.65 3.35
C VAL A 256 12.81 -28.17 3.39
N LEU A 257 13.07 -28.80 4.54
CA LEU A 257 12.89 -30.25 4.70
C LEU A 257 11.44 -30.67 4.46
N GLY A 258 10.46 -29.95 5.02
CA GLY A 258 9.03 -30.22 4.85
C GLY A 258 8.59 -30.20 3.39
N ILE A 259 9.02 -29.18 2.63
CA ILE A 259 8.78 -29.09 1.18
C ILE A 259 9.40 -30.27 0.44
N LEU A 260 10.60 -30.70 0.82
CA LEU A 260 11.31 -31.81 0.16
C LEU A 260 10.76 -33.19 0.52
N THR A 261 10.22 -33.35 1.73
CA THR A 261 9.62 -34.62 2.17
C THR A 261 8.21 -34.84 1.64
N ASP A 262 7.48 -33.77 1.29
CA ASP A 262 6.15 -33.84 0.69
C ASP A 262 6.04 -32.99 -0.60
N PRO A 263 6.75 -33.40 -1.68
CA PRO A 263 6.79 -32.64 -2.92
C PRO A 263 5.44 -32.63 -3.66
N ILE A 264 4.60 -33.65 -3.46
CA ILE A 264 3.26 -33.72 -4.07
C ILE A 264 2.37 -32.64 -3.45
N GLU A 265 2.39 -32.50 -2.12
CA GLU A 265 1.63 -31.45 -1.44
C GLU A 265 2.15 -30.04 -1.78
N ALA A 266 3.48 -29.87 -1.90
CA ALA A 266 4.07 -28.61 -2.34
C ALA A 266 3.56 -28.18 -3.73
N ILE A 267 3.54 -29.11 -4.69
CA ILE A 267 2.99 -28.88 -6.02
C ILE A 267 1.48 -28.58 -5.92
N ARG A 268 0.72 -29.39 -5.17
CA ARG A 268 -0.72 -29.17 -4.99
C ARG A 268 -1.01 -27.79 -4.41
N HIS A 269 -0.24 -27.34 -3.43
CA HIS A 269 -0.41 -26.04 -2.80
C HIS A 269 -0.14 -24.88 -3.79
N ILE A 270 0.88 -25.01 -4.64
CA ILE A 270 1.17 -24.03 -5.70
C ILE A 270 0.00 -23.91 -6.68
N PHE A 271 -0.61 -25.03 -7.08
CA PHE A 271 -1.62 -25.06 -8.14
C PHE A 271 -3.09 -25.05 -7.67
N THR A 272 -3.37 -25.16 -6.37
CA THR A 272 -4.77 -25.10 -5.86
C THR A 272 -5.05 -23.82 -5.09
N TYR A 273 -4.09 -23.33 -4.29
CA TYR A 273 -4.31 -22.21 -3.40
C TYR A 273 -4.13 -20.87 -4.15
N HIS A 274 -5.17 -20.03 -4.19
CA HIS A 274 -5.21 -18.74 -4.91
C HIS A 274 -4.72 -18.83 -6.37
N LEU A 275 -5.13 -19.87 -7.10
CA LEU A 275 -4.68 -20.13 -8.46
C LEU A 275 -4.88 -18.94 -9.40
N GLU A 276 -6.00 -18.24 -9.30
CA GLU A 276 -6.30 -17.06 -10.11
C GLU A 276 -5.29 -15.92 -9.87
N ALA A 277 -5.00 -15.60 -8.62
CA ALA A 277 -4.05 -14.56 -8.26
C ALA A 277 -2.61 -14.94 -8.68
N LYS A 278 -2.20 -16.19 -8.47
CA LYS A 278 -0.88 -16.69 -8.90
C LYS A 278 -0.77 -16.70 -10.44
N GLY A 279 -1.82 -17.11 -11.14
CA GLY A 279 -1.90 -17.09 -12.60
C GLY A 279 -1.81 -15.66 -13.15
N PHE A 280 -2.57 -14.72 -12.56
CA PHE A 280 -2.47 -13.31 -12.88
C PHE A 280 -1.06 -12.76 -12.64
N TYR A 281 -0.43 -13.11 -11.51
CA TYR A 281 0.95 -12.72 -11.22
C TYR A 281 1.93 -13.20 -12.30
N ILE A 282 1.88 -14.48 -12.68
CA ILE A 282 2.74 -15.04 -13.76
C ILE A 282 2.50 -14.31 -15.08
N LEU A 283 1.24 -14.14 -15.47
CA LEU A 283 0.89 -13.48 -16.73
C LEU A 283 1.34 -12.02 -16.73
N SER A 284 1.17 -11.30 -15.63
CA SER A 284 1.62 -9.91 -15.49
C SER A 284 3.13 -9.75 -15.71
N LEU A 285 3.93 -10.79 -15.40
CA LEU A 285 5.39 -10.79 -15.54
C LEU A 285 5.81 -11.20 -16.96
N LEU A 286 5.23 -12.27 -17.51
CA LEU A 286 5.70 -12.90 -18.73
C LEU A 286 5.04 -12.35 -20.00
N LEU A 287 3.77 -11.95 -19.92
CA LEU A 287 3.01 -11.49 -21.09
C LEU A 287 3.58 -10.19 -21.71
N PRO A 288 3.95 -9.14 -20.94
CA PRO A 288 4.59 -7.95 -21.53
C PRO A 288 5.90 -8.26 -22.27
N LEU A 289 6.55 -9.35 -21.86
CA LEU A 289 7.82 -9.82 -22.41
C LEU A 289 7.63 -10.93 -23.44
N MET A 290 6.41 -11.17 -23.91
CA MET A 290 6.06 -12.18 -24.92
C MET A 290 6.63 -13.57 -24.59
N PHE A 291 6.69 -13.91 -23.29
CA PHE A 291 7.26 -15.16 -22.77
C PHE A 291 8.73 -15.40 -23.18
N VAL A 292 9.45 -14.38 -23.67
CA VAL A 292 10.87 -14.45 -24.04
C VAL A 292 11.78 -14.98 -22.92
N PRO A 293 11.54 -14.69 -21.62
CA PRO A 293 12.31 -15.29 -20.53
C PRO A 293 12.39 -16.82 -20.59
N LEU A 294 11.35 -17.50 -21.06
CA LEU A 294 11.30 -18.97 -21.08
C LEU A 294 12.28 -19.61 -22.08
N TYR A 295 12.78 -18.86 -23.06
CA TYR A 295 13.84 -19.36 -23.95
C TYR A 295 15.18 -19.53 -23.23
N ALA A 296 15.35 -18.95 -22.04
CA ALA A 296 16.54 -19.06 -21.21
C ALA A 296 16.27 -19.90 -19.93
N PRO A 297 16.00 -21.22 -20.02
CA PRO A 297 15.55 -22.02 -18.88
C PRO A 297 16.53 -22.05 -17.71
N LEU A 298 17.84 -22.08 -17.97
CA LEU A 298 18.84 -22.07 -16.89
C LEU A 298 18.77 -20.76 -16.09
N GLU A 299 18.75 -19.63 -16.79
CA GLU A 299 18.57 -18.31 -16.18
C GLU A 299 17.21 -18.18 -15.50
N PHE A 300 16.13 -18.65 -16.14
CA PHE A 300 14.78 -18.57 -15.59
C PHE A 300 14.66 -19.35 -14.28
N ILE A 301 15.11 -20.61 -14.27
CA ILE A 301 15.05 -21.50 -13.10
C ILE A 301 15.92 -20.99 -11.95
N LEU A 302 17.14 -20.52 -12.24
CA LEU A 302 18.07 -20.14 -11.18
C LEU A 302 17.92 -18.68 -10.75
N LEU A 303 17.44 -17.77 -11.59
CA LEU A 303 17.41 -16.35 -11.27
C LEU A 303 16.01 -15.83 -11.00
N THR A 304 15.01 -16.27 -11.78
CA THR A 304 13.65 -15.72 -11.73
C THR A 304 12.72 -16.55 -10.84
N LEU A 305 12.76 -17.87 -11.00
CA LEU A 305 11.87 -18.81 -10.33
C LEU A 305 12.00 -18.87 -8.79
N PRO A 306 13.15 -18.61 -8.14
CA PRO A 306 13.28 -18.73 -6.68
C PRO A 306 12.28 -17.90 -5.87
N TRP A 307 12.09 -16.61 -6.23
CA TRP A 307 11.08 -15.78 -5.56
C TRP A 307 9.67 -16.29 -5.82
N MET A 308 9.35 -16.66 -7.06
CA MET A 308 8.02 -17.17 -7.41
C MET A 308 7.66 -18.43 -6.61
N LEU A 309 8.60 -19.38 -6.49
CA LEU A 309 8.39 -20.59 -5.69
C LEU A 309 8.17 -20.25 -4.23
N MET A 310 9.00 -19.37 -3.67
CA MET A 310 8.89 -18.94 -2.28
C MET A 310 7.55 -18.25 -2.01
N ALA A 311 7.14 -17.31 -2.86
CA ALA A 311 5.86 -16.62 -2.76
C ALA A 311 4.67 -17.58 -2.92
N PHE A 312 4.74 -18.55 -3.84
CA PHE A 312 3.63 -19.47 -4.11
C PHE A 312 3.50 -20.61 -3.09
N LEU A 313 4.54 -20.87 -2.31
CA LEU A 313 4.53 -21.79 -1.17
C LEU A 313 4.11 -21.12 0.14
N SER A 314 3.91 -19.79 0.13
CA SER A 314 3.42 -19.03 1.28
C SER A 314 1.90 -19.09 1.41
N GLU A 315 1.41 -19.04 2.65
CA GLU A 315 -0.01 -18.89 2.99
C GLU A 315 -0.48 -17.42 2.88
N VAL A 316 0.44 -16.49 2.64
CA VAL A 316 0.17 -15.04 2.60
C VAL A 316 0.04 -14.55 1.16
N THR A 317 -1.14 -14.02 0.81
CA THR A 317 -1.48 -13.52 -0.54
C THR A 317 -0.66 -12.33 -0.99
N VAL A 318 -0.19 -11.53 -0.04
CA VAL A 318 0.56 -10.29 -0.28
C VAL A 318 1.84 -10.52 -1.09
N TYR A 319 2.51 -11.68 -0.95
CA TYR A 319 3.79 -11.96 -1.63
C TYR A 319 3.69 -12.18 -3.15
N TYR A 320 2.49 -12.40 -3.68
CA TYR A 320 2.24 -12.44 -5.13
C TYR A 320 1.27 -11.34 -5.56
N MET A 321 1.24 -10.22 -4.82
CA MET A 321 0.79 -8.94 -5.33
C MET A 321 1.88 -8.27 -6.18
N LEU A 322 1.48 -7.36 -7.06
CA LEU A 322 2.36 -6.81 -8.10
C LEU A 322 3.57 -6.03 -7.55
N GLN A 323 3.45 -5.36 -6.40
CA GLN A 323 4.56 -4.61 -5.78
C GLN A 323 5.73 -5.52 -5.38
N TYR A 324 5.45 -6.76 -4.96
CA TYR A 324 6.48 -7.75 -4.62
C TYR A 324 7.19 -8.33 -5.84
N GLY A 325 6.80 -7.91 -7.06
CA GLY A 325 7.58 -8.17 -8.27
C GLY A 325 8.99 -7.55 -8.24
N SER A 326 9.23 -6.56 -7.38
CA SER A 326 10.55 -5.96 -7.15
C SER A 326 11.64 -6.98 -6.78
N PHE A 327 11.30 -8.05 -6.07
CA PHE A 327 12.22 -9.13 -5.70
C PHE A 327 12.75 -9.94 -6.90
N LEU A 328 12.05 -9.92 -8.04
CA LEU A 328 12.35 -10.78 -9.20
C LEU A 328 12.56 -10.02 -10.52
N ILE A 329 12.07 -8.78 -10.64
CA ILE A 329 12.01 -8.09 -11.93
C ILE A 329 13.40 -7.84 -12.52
N GLY A 330 14.41 -7.52 -11.70
CA GLY A 330 15.80 -7.41 -12.17
C GLY A 330 16.30 -8.70 -12.82
N GLN A 331 16.04 -9.83 -12.17
CA GLN A 331 16.37 -11.18 -12.62
C GLN A 331 15.58 -11.55 -13.88
N LEU A 332 14.29 -11.21 -13.93
CA LEU A 332 13.45 -11.42 -15.10
C LEU A 332 14.04 -10.75 -16.34
N TYR A 333 14.50 -9.50 -16.22
CA TYR A 333 15.13 -8.78 -17.32
C TYR A 333 16.50 -9.36 -17.72
N ILE A 334 17.28 -9.90 -16.77
CA ILE A 334 18.48 -10.68 -17.09
C ILE A 334 18.08 -11.89 -17.96
N THR A 335 17.08 -12.65 -17.53
CA THR A 335 16.57 -13.83 -18.25
C THR A 335 16.03 -13.46 -19.63
N THR A 336 15.28 -12.36 -19.77
CA THR A 336 14.80 -11.83 -21.05
C THR A 336 15.94 -11.56 -22.03
N ILE A 337 17.01 -10.93 -21.57
CA ILE A 337 18.17 -10.60 -22.41
C ILE A 337 18.85 -11.87 -22.94
N HIS A 338 18.93 -12.92 -22.12
CA HIS A 338 19.44 -14.22 -22.56
C HIS A 338 18.48 -14.94 -23.51
N GLY A 339 17.17 -14.86 -23.25
CA GLY A 339 16.14 -15.37 -24.15
C GLY A 339 16.27 -14.76 -25.55
N PHE A 340 16.39 -13.44 -25.63
CA PHE A 340 16.69 -12.73 -26.88
C PHE A 340 18.01 -13.16 -27.52
N SER A 341 19.06 -13.39 -26.74
CA SER A 341 20.35 -13.84 -27.27
C SER A 341 20.22 -15.21 -27.95
N LYS A 342 19.42 -16.11 -27.38
CA LYS A 342 19.14 -17.43 -27.99
C LYS A 342 18.26 -17.31 -29.23
N ILE A 343 17.20 -16.50 -29.20
CA ILE A 343 16.37 -16.23 -30.37
C ILE A 343 17.23 -15.67 -31.50
N LYS A 344 18.08 -14.66 -31.23
CA LYS A 344 18.99 -14.07 -32.23
C LYS A 344 19.92 -15.12 -32.86
N LYS A 345 20.46 -16.04 -32.06
CA LYS A 345 21.35 -17.10 -32.55
C LYS A 345 20.62 -18.13 -33.41
N ALA A 346 19.37 -18.43 -33.08
CA ALA A 346 18.54 -19.38 -33.81
C ALA A 346 17.89 -18.76 -35.08
N ASP A 347 17.98 -17.45 -35.26
CA ASP A 347 17.37 -16.69 -36.36
C ASP A 347 18.40 -15.85 -37.12
N PRO A 348 19.21 -16.47 -38.02
CA PRO A 348 20.24 -15.76 -38.80
C PRO A 348 19.68 -14.59 -39.63
N GLY A 349 18.42 -14.67 -40.07
CA GLY A 349 17.73 -13.61 -40.81
C GLY A 349 17.27 -12.44 -39.95
N LEU A 350 17.32 -12.57 -38.62
CA LEU A 350 16.86 -11.59 -37.62
C LEU A 350 15.38 -11.20 -37.74
N THR A 351 14.57 -11.94 -38.51
CA THR A 351 13.15 -11.67 -38.72
C THR A 351 12.36 -11.92 -37.44
N LEU A 352 12.51 -13.10 -36.84
CA LEU A 352 11.89 -13.44 -35.56
C LEU A 352 12.42 -12.53 -34.45
N PHE A 353 13.73 -12.27 -34.41
CA PHE A 353 14.34 -11.37 -33.43
C PHE A 353 13.73 -9.97 -33.45
N LYS A 354 13.56 -9.37 -34.65
CA LYS A 354 12.93 -8.06 -34.82
C LYS A 354 11.44 -8.09 -34.47
N ASN A 355 10.73 -9.15 -34.85
CA ASN A 355 9.31 -9.33 -34.53
C ASN A 355 9.09 -9.43 -33.01
N TYR A 356 9.91 -10.20 -32.29
CA TYR A 356 9.85 -10.27 -30.83
C TYR A 356 10.13 -8.91 -30.18
N ALA A 357 11.16 -8.18 -30.64
CA ALA A 357 11.45 -6.84 -30.13
C ALA A 357 10.25 -5.89 -30.35
N ARG A 358 9.67 -5.87 -31.56
CA ARG A 358 8.48 -5.07 -31.85
C ARG A 358 7.30 -5.47 -30.97
N ASN A 359 7.01 -6.77 -30.86
CA ASN A 359 5.85 -7.27 -30.15
C ASN A 359 5.96 -7.07 -28.63
N ILE A 360 7.17 -7.17 -28.05
CA ILE A 360 7.39 -6.81 -26.64
C ILE A 360 7.11 -5.34 -26.40
N PHE A 361 7.58 -4.46 -27.29
CA PHE A 361 7.29 -3.03 -27.17
C PHE A 361 5.77 -2.79 -27.23
N ILE A 362 5.08 -3.36 -28.21
CA ILE A 362 3.62 -3.25 -28.34
C ILE A 362 2.91 -3.81 -27.11
N ALA A 363 3.25 -5.02 -26.66
CA ALA A 363 2.63 -5.65 -25.50
C ALA A 363 2.86 -4.84 -24.21
N SER A 364 4.07 -4.34 -24.00
CA SER A 364 4.40 -3.50 -22.84
C SER A 364 3.61 -2.18 -22.85
N VAL A 365 3.47 -1.54 -24.01
CA VAL A 365 2.66 -0.31 -24.16
C VAL A 365 1.17 -0.60 -23.94
N LEU A 366 0.63 -1.68 -24.53
CA LEU A 366 -0.79 -2.03 -24.37
C LEU A 366 -1.12 -2.33 -22.91
N ILE A 367 -0.32 -3.17 -22.25
CA ILE A 367 -0.52 -3.52 -20.84
C ILE A 367 -0.38 -2.28 -19.95
N PHE A 368 0.61 -1.43 -20.21
CA PHE A 368 0.75 -0.17 -19.49
C PHE A 368 -0.48 0.75 -19.68
N SER A 369 -0.99 0.90 -20.90
CA SER A 369 -2.19 1.71 -21.16
C SER A 369 -3.44 1.18 -20.48
N MET A 370 -3.53 -0.15 -20.26
CA MET A 370 -4.69 -0.79 -19.62
C MET A 370 -4.59 -0.88 -18.09
N ALA A 371 -3.39 -1.07 -17.55
CA ALA A 371 -3.20 -1.39 -16.13
C ALA A 371 -2.25 -0.41 -15.39
N GLY A 372 -1.56 0.47 -16.11
CA GLY A 372 -0.68 1.49 -15.52
C GLY A 372 -1.44 2.52 -14.68
N PRO A 373 -0.74 3.29 -13.83
CA PRO A 373 -1.37 4.23 -12.89
C PRO A 373 -2.13 5.37 -13.56
N PHE A 374 -1.91 5.58 -14.86
CA PHE A 374 -2.56 6.61 -15.67
C PHE A 374 -3.50 6.01 -16.73
N SER A 375 -3.90 4.75 -16.55
CA SER A 375 -4.86 4.11 -17.45
C SER A 375 -6.20 4.82 -17.40
N LEU A 376 -6.72 5.23 -18.55
CA LEU A 376 -8.07 5.80 -18.67
C LEU A 376 -9.17 4.82 -18.22
N ILE A 377 -8.93 3.52 -18.37
CA ILE A 377 -9.87 2.46 -17.94
C ILE A 377 -9.93 2.41 -16.41
N LEU A 378 -8.78 2.51 -15.73
CA LEU A 378 -8.75 2.52 -14.28
C LEU A 378 -9.28 3.85 -13.73
N LEU A 379 -8.90 4.98 -14.34
CA LEU A 379 -9.36 6.30 -13.90
C LEU A 379 -10.88 6.47 -14.04
N SER A 380 -11.53 5.79 -14.98
CA SER A 380 -12.99 5.78 -15.10
C SER A 380 -13.69 4.83 -14.12
N ASN A 381 -12.93 4.02 -13.37
CA ASN A 381 -13.45 3.06 -12.39
C ASN A 381 -12.69 3.18 -11.06
N PRO A 382 -13.02 4.16 -10.20
CA PRO A 382 -12.28 4.45 -8.96
C PRO A 382 -12.14 3.26 -8.02
N ASP A 383 -13.15 2.39 -7.92
CA ASP A 383 -13.10 1.19 -7.07
C ASP A 383 -12.03 0.22 -7.55
N ILE A 384 -12.00 -0.08 -8.85
CA ILE A 384 -10.98 -0.94 -9.47
C ILE A 384 -9.60 -0.28 -9.35
N TYR A 385 -9.51 1.03 -9.56
CA TYR A 385 -8.27 1.77 -9.37
C TYR A 385 -7.74 1.58 -7.95
N SER A 386 -8.59 1.77 -6.93
CA SER A 386 -8.18 1.67 -5.52
C SER A 386 -7.76 0.25 -5.10
N ALA A 387 -8.30 -0.78 -5.76
CA ALA A 387 -7.91 -2.17 -5.56
C ALA A 387 -6.53 -2.50 -6.16
N ILE A 388 -6.19 -1.86 -7.29
CA ILE A 388 -4.91 -2.08 -7.98
C ILE A 388 -3.82 -1.14 -7.42
N TYR A 389 -4.16 0.12 -7.19
CA TYR A 389 -3.28 1.18 -6.70
C TYR A 389 -3.77 1.63 -5.33
N VAL A 390 -3.15 1.07 -4.28
CA VAL A 390 -3.53 1.31 -2.88
C VAL A 390 -3.64 2.81 -2.60
N GLY A 391 -4.79 3.21 -2.07
CA GLY A 391 -5.12 4.60 -1.76
C GLY A 391 -5.92 5.32 -2.86
N GLY A 392 -6.01 4.78 -4.07
CA GLY A 392 -6.70 5.43 -5.18
C GLY A 392 -5.83 6.46 -5.91
N PHE A 393 -6.43 7.19 -6.86
CA PHE A 393 -5.77 8.33 -7.49
C PHE A 393 -5.74 9.51 -6.50
N PRO A 394 -4.61 10.22 -6.35
CA PRO A 394 -4.51 11.26 -5.34
C PRO A 394 -5.28 12.51 -5.76
N VAL A 395 -6.21 12.95 -4.89
CA VAL A 395 -7.02 14.15 -5.07
C VAL A 395 -6.92 15.01 -3.82
N LEU A 396 -6.46 16.24 -3.98
CA LEU A 396 -6.39 17.24 -2.92
C LEU A 396 -7.77 17.88 -2.72
N ASN A 397 -8.14 18.15 -1.48
CA ASN A 397 -9.40 18.79 -1.13
C ASN A 397 -9.21 19.66 0.13
N GLU A 398 -10.23 20.47 0.46
CA GLU A 398 -10.19 21.41 1.58
C GLU A 398 -9.93 20.71 2.92
N HIS A 399 -10.52 19.54 3.14
CA HIS A 399 -10.29 18.72 4.33
C HIS A 399 -8.81 18.38 4.54
N LYS A 400 -8.09 17.97 3.48
CA LYS A 400 -6.68 17.60 3.55
C LYS A 400 -5.78 18.81 3.81
N GLU A 401 -6.10 19.97 3.24
CA GLU A 401 -5.39 21.22 3.52
C GLU A 401 -5.62 21.70 4.97
N LEU A 402 -6.84 21.55 5.48
CA LEU A 402 -7.17 21.81 6.87
C LEU A 402 -6.39 20.87 7.80
N LEU A 403 -6.36 19.57 7.52
CA LEU A 403 -5.60 18.59 8.29
C LEU A 403 -4.12 18.98 8.35
N ARG A 404 -3.51 19.28 7.20
CA ARG A 404 -2.12 19.75 7.13
C ARG A 404 -1.88 20.98 8.00
N SER A 405 -2.76 21.98 7.92
CA SER A 405 -2.66 23.21 8.73
C SER A 405 -2.76 22.93 10.24
N ILE A 406 -3.61 21.98 10.64
CA ILE A 406 -3.72 21.54 12.05
C ILE A 406 -2.45 20.82 12.51
N LEU A 407 -1.82 20.00 11.66
CA LEU A 407 -0.57 19.30 12.00
C LEU A 407 0.59 20.26 12.26
N GLU A 408 0.63 21.41 11.57
CA GLU A 408 1.65 22.46 11.78
C GLU A 408 1.54 23.13 13.17
N MET A 409 0.42 22.97 13.88
CA MET A 409 0.27 23.44 15.26
C MET A 409 1.00 22.56 16.29
N ILE A 410 1.43 21.35 15.90
CA ILE A 410 2.09 20.40 16.79
C ILE A 410 3.60 20.69 16.81
N PRO A 411 4.21 20.95 17.99
CA PRO A 411 5.65 21.15 18.07
C PRO A 411 6.45 19.94 17.56
N GLU A 412 7.58 20.19 16.90
CA GLU A 412 8.42 19.15 16.27
C GLU A 412 8.92 18.09 17.27
N ASN A 413 9.20 18.50 18.51
CA ASN A 413 9.74 17.61 19.56
C ASN A 413 8.66 16.94 20.43
N ALA A 414 7.38 17.23 20.20
CA ALA A 414 6.30 16.67 21.00
C ALA A 414 6.06 15.20 20.67
N SER A 415 5.70 14.39 21.66
CA SER A 415 5.23 13.02 21.44
C SER A 415 3.79 13.02 20.91
N VAL A 416 3.49 12.17 19.92
CA VAL A 416 2.18 12.17 19.23
C VAL A 416 1.61 10.76 19.12
N LEU A 417 0.32 10.62 19.43
CA LEU A 417 -0.51 9.48 19.02
C LEU A 417 -1.42 9.88 17.86
N THR A 418 -1.35 9.15 16.75
CA THR A 418 -2.13 9.43 15.54
C THR A 418 -2.32 8.18 14.68
N GLN A 419 -3.20 8.23 13.70
CA GLN A 419 -3.46 7.13 12.78
C GLN A 419 -2.39 6.96 11.69
N ASN A 420 -2.38 5.79 11.05
CA ASN A 420 -1.32 5.33 10.14
C ASN A 420 -0.99 6.29 8.99
N ASP A 421 -2.01 6.87 8.38
CA ASP A 421 -1.91 7.79 7.25
C ASP A 421 -1.39 9.19 7.61
N ILE A 422 -1.47 9.56 8.89
CA ILE A 422 -0.93 10.83 9.40
C ILE A 422 0.54 10.66 9.82
N VAL A 423 0.96 9.46 10.25
CA VAL A 423 2.32 9.21 10.77
C VAL A 423 3.43 9.77 9.88
N PRO A 424 3.46 9.54 8.55
CA PRO A 424 4.56 10.03 7.70
C PRO A 424 4.74 11.55 7.72
N HIS A 425 3.69 12.31 8.01
CA HIS A 425 3.74 13.77 8.12
C HIS A 425 4.37 14.26 9.42
N LEU A 426 4.48 13.38 10.42
CA LEU A 426 4.98 13.68 11.75
C LEU A 426 6.17 12.78 12.14
N ALA A 427 6.66 11.91 11.25
CA ALA A 427 7.61 10.84 11.60
C ALA A 427 9.00 11.33 12.05
N ASN A 428 9.37 12.58 11.76
CA ASN A 428 10.62 13.21 12.22
C ASN A 428 10.56 13.61 13.70
N ARG A 429 10.26 12.66 14.57
CA ARG A 429 10.25 12.85 16.03
C ARG A 429 10.69 11.58 16.75
N LEU A 430 11.14 11.73 18.00
CA LEU A 430 11.58 10.59 18.81
C LEU A 430 10.43 9.65 19.19
N GLN A 431 9.22 10.18 19.36
CA GLN A 431 8.07 9.41 19.84
C GLN A 431 6.83 9.71 18.98
N ILE A 432 6.45 8.73 18.17
CA ILE A 432 5.21 8.73 17.39
C ILE A 432 4.54 7.37 17.44
N PHE A 433 3.24 7.36 17.72
CA PHE A 433 2.48 6.14 17.98
C PHE A 433 1.24 6.10 17.12
N SER A 434 0.78 4.90 16.79
CA SER A 434 -0.48 4.68 16.07
C SER A 434 -1.24 3.50 16.65
N PHE A 435 -0.83 2.28 16.26
CA PHE A 435 -1.48 1.05 16.68
C PHE A 435 -0.90 0.45 17.96
N THR A 436 0.11 1.09 18.53
CA THR A 436 0.77 0.64 19.75
C THR A 436 0.40 1.57 20.88
N MET A 437 0.04 1.01 22.04
CA MET A 437 -0.22 1.78 23.24
C MET A 437 1.10 2.36 23.81
N PRO A 438 1.24 3.70 23.87
CA PRO A 438 2.35 4.34 24.56
C PRO A 438 2.39 3.94 26.04
N SER A 439 3.59 3.80 26.61
CA SER A 439 3.79 3.54 28.04
C SER A 439 3.52 4.75 28.93
N VAL A 440 3.62 5.95 28.37
CA VAL A 440 3.34 7.25 29.00
C VAL A 440 2.36 8.03 28.13
N PRO A 441 1.53 8.92 28.70
CA PRO A 441 0.62 9.74 27.90
C PRO A 441 1.39 10.59 26.88
N PRO A 442 1.04 10.55 25.58
CA PRO A 442 1.65 11.43 24.59
C PRO A 442 1.30 12.90 24.85
N ASP A 443 2.12 13.82 24.38
CA ASP A 443 1.87 15.26 24.52
C ASP A 443 0.65 15.69 23.70
N TYR A 444 0.47 15.09 22.52
CA TYR A 444 -0.63 15.37 21.60
C TYR A 444 -1.29 14.09 21.09
N ILE A 445 -2.60 14.18 20.85
CA ILE A 445 -3.38 13.15 20.14
C ILE A 445 -4.04 13.85 18.96
N VAL A 446 -3.83 13.35 17.74
CA VAL A 446 -4.54 13.85 16.55
C VAL A 446 -5.22 12.70 15.83
N LEU A 447 -6.50 12.89 15.51
CA LEU A 447 -7.36 11.90 14.87
C LEU A 447 -8.11 12.58 13.73
N ASP A 448 -8.31 11.88 12.62
CA ASP A 448 -9.24 12.30 11.58
C ASP A 448 -10.26 11.17 11.31
N PHE A 449 -11.51 11.45 11.65
CA PHE A 449 -12.66 10.56 11.51
C PHE A 449 -13.21 10.48 10.07
N ARG A 450 -12.67 11.23 9.12
CA ARG A 450 -12.91 10.99 7.69
C ARG A 450 -12.01 9.89 7.13
N SER A 451 -10.95 9.52 7.83
CA SER A 451 -10.07 8.43 7.44
C SER A 451 -10.50 7.09 8.07
N LYS A 452 -10.51 6.04 7.25
CA LYS A 452 -10.74 4.67 7.71
C LYS A 452 -9.65 4.17 8.67
N TRP A 453 -8.46 4.77 8.64
CA TRP A 453 -7.33 4.36 9.47
C TRP A 453 -7.57 4.58 10.97
N VAL A 454 -8.50 5.47 11.33
CA VAL A 454 -8.76 5.84 12.73
C VAL A 454 -9.35 4.67 13.52
N ILE A 455 -10.16 3.85 12.85
CA ILE A 455 -10.85 2.68 13.41
C ILE A 455 -10.27 1.36 12.94
N GLN A 456 -9.34 1.37 11.98
CA GLN A 456 -8.73 0.16 11.47
C GLN A 456 -7.92 -0.50 12.59
N SER A 457 -8.20 -1.78 12.82
CA SER A 457 -7.40 -2.62 13.73
C SER A 457 -6.63 -3.64 12.89
N MET A 458 -5.48 -4.06 13.38
CA MET A 458 -4.62 -4.96 12.63
C MET A 458 -4.50 -6.30 13.32
N THR A 459 -5.02 -7.30 12.62
CA THR A 459 -5.00 -8.70 13.03
C THR A 459 -3.58 -9.25 13.22
N VAL A 460 -2.61 -8.73 12.46
CA VAL A 460 -1.21 -9.17 12.50
C VAL A 460 -0.54 -8.85 13.85
N ILE A 461 -0.88 -7.71 14.49
CA ILE A 461 -0.30 -7.28 15.78
C ILE A 461 -1.30 -7.45 16.94
N ARG A 462 -2.53 -7.91 16.68
CA ARG A 462 -3.63 -7.98 17.67
C ARG A 462 -3.89 -6.64 18.37
N SER A 463 -3.71 -5.54 17.65
CA SER A 463 -3.83 -4.19 18.20
C SER A 463 -5.27 -3.67 18.19
N LYS A 464 -5.55 -2.75 19.12
CA LYS A 464 -6.77 -1.93 19.09
C LYS A 464 -6.66 -0.87 17.99
N SER A 465 -7.79 -0.28 17.59
CA SER A 465 -7.75 0.86 16.67
C SER A 465 -7.10 2.08 17.34
N THR A 466 -6.58 3.01 16.56
CA THR A 466 -6.01 4.25 17.09
C THR A 466 -7.06 5.05 17.88
N ALA A 467 -8.32 5.06 17.42
CA ALA A 467 -9.44 5.66 18.15
C ALA A 467 -9.65 5.03 19.54
N ASP A 468 -9.58 3.70 19.63
CA ASP A 468 -9.72 2.98 20.91
C ASP A 468 -8.56 3.32 21.88
N ILE A 469 -7.34 3.41 21.36
CA ILE A 469 -6.14 3.77 22.12
C ILE A 469 -6.26 5.21 22.62
N ALA A 470 -6.59 6.14 21.73
CA ALA A 470 -6.78 7.55 22.05
C ALA A 470 -7.88 7.73 23.10
N TRP A 471 -9.04 7.07 22.94
CA TRP A 471 -10.14 7.14 23.90
C TRP A 471 -9.73 6.68 25.30
N LYS A 472 -8.87 5.66 25.40
CA LYS A 472 -8.31 5.24 26.69
C LYS A 472 -7.48 6.35 27.34
N PHE A 473 -6.70 7.12 26.57
CA PHE A 473 -5.93 8.24 27.12
C PHE A 473 -6.84 9.40 27.53
N LEU A 474 -7.81 9.77 26.70
CA LEU A 474 -8.77 10.85 27.00
C LEU A 474 -9.60 10.57 28.25
N LYS A 475 -9.88 9.29 28.55
CA LYS A 475 -10.54 8.89 29.81
C LYS A 475 -9.66 8.95 31.04
N ASN A 476 -8.36 8.66 30.91
CA ASN A 476 -7.48 8.47 32.06
C ASN A 476 -6.60 9.69 32.36
N TYR A 477 -6.45 10.60 31.41
CA TYR A 477 -5.59 11.77 31.52
C TYR A 477 -6.34 13.02 31.06
N LYS A 478 -5.92 14.18 31.59
CA LYS A 478 -6.54 15.46 31.25
C LYS A 478 -5.95 15.97 29.94
N TYR A 479 -6.71 15.81 28.86
CA TYR A 479 -6.42 16.43 27.57
C TYR A 479 -7.40 17.56 27.31
N SER A 480 -6.92 18.62 26.66
CA SER A 480 -7.76 19.71 26.18
C SER A 480 -7.93 19.61 24.67
N PRO A 481 -9.15 19.73 24.13
CA PRO A 481 -9.38 19.80 22.69
C PRO A 481 -8.90 21.16 22.19
N LEU A 482 -7.82 21.20 21.40
CA LEU A 482 -7.33 22.43 20.80
C LEU A 482 -8.07 22.76 19.51
N VAL A 483 -8.32 21.73 18.69
CA VAL A 483 -9.04 21.85 17.42
C VAL A 483 -10.05 20.72 17.31
N SER A 484 -11.26 21.10 16.95
CA SER A 484 -12.34 20.21 16.55
C SER A 484 -12.97 20.81 15.29
N ALA A 485 -12.71 20.22 14.13
CA ALA A 485 -13.21 20.73 12.85
C ALA A 485 -13.19 19.64 11.78
N ASP A 486 -14.28 19.53 11.01
CA ASP A 486 -14.34 18.73 9.78
C ASP A 486 -13.96 17.24 9.89
N GLY A 487 -14.11 16.66 11.07
CA GLY A 487 -13.73 15.26 11.37
C GLY A 487 -12.39 15.14 12.09
N ILE A 488 -11.64 16.23 12.16
CA ILE A 488 -10.29 16.30 12.71
C ILE A 488 -10.39 16.76 14.17
N LEU A 489 -9.73 16.01 15.05
CA LEU A 489 -9.63 16.30 16.46
C LEU A 489 -8.16 16.38 16.85
N LEU A 490 -7.73 17.52 17.42
CA LEU A 490 -6.40 17.71 18.00
C LEU A 490 -6.54 17.96 19.50
N PHE A 491 -5.88 17.12 20.28
CA PHE A 491 -5.83 17.23 21.73
C PHE A 491 -4.41 17.50 22.20
N LYS A 492 -4.28 18.23 23.30
CA LYS A 492 -3.01 18.45 24.02
C LYS A 492 -3.14 18.03 25.48
N LEU A 493 -2.12 17.36 26.00
CA LEU A 493 -2.03 16.98 27.40
C LEU A 493 -1.94 18.24 28.29
N GLY A 494 -2.79 18.32 29.31
CA GLY A 494 -2.90 19.47 30.21
C GLY A 494 -4.18 20.28 30.00
N LYS A 495 -4.26 21.45 30.65
CA LYS A 495 -5.40 22.38 30.57
C LYS A 495 -5.09 23.52 29.61
N GLU A 496 -5.84 23.62 28.54
CA GLU A 496 -5.86 24.72 27.58
C GLU A 496 -7.28 24.99 27.10
N ASN A 497 -7.55 26.19 26.61
CA ASN A 497 -8.84 26.51 25.99
C ASN A 497 -8.83 26.03 24.53
N PRO A 498 -9.98 25.59 23.99
CA PRO A 498 -10.09 25.29 22.57
C PRO A 498 -9.77 26.53 21.73
N ILE A 499 -9.00 26.31 20.67
CA ILE A 499 -8.67 27.33 19.68
C ILE A 499 -9.76 27.34 18.59
N ILE A 500 -10.20 26.15 18.16
CA ILE A 500 -11.25 25.95 17.16
C ILE A 500 -12.18 24.84 17.65
N ASP A 501 -13.49 25.10 17.68
CA ASP A 501 -14.51 24.11 18.01
C ASP A 501 -15.72 24.31 17.08
N LEU A 502 -15.74 23.55 15.99
CA LEU A 502 -16.75 23.58 14.95
C LEU A 502 -17.51 22.25 14.92
N PRO A 503 -18.84 22.26 14.71
CA PRO A 503 -19.60 21.04 14.58
C PRO A 503 -19.15 20.25 13.36
N HIS A 504 -19.02 18.94 13.53
CA HIS A 504 -18.75 17.99 12.48
C HIS A 504 -20.02 17.70 11.69
N VAL A 505 -19.94 17.83 10.36
CA VAL A 505 -21.04 17.53 9.46
C VAL A 505 -20.56 16.56 8.39
N PHE A 506 -21.15 15.36 8.38
CA PHE A 506 -20.89 14.32 7.39
C PHE A 506 -22.14 14.13 6.54
N ARG A 507 -22.07 14.47 5.25
CA ARG A 507 -23.20 14.36 4.31
C ARG A 507 -22.93 13.28 3.28
N PHE A 508 -23.95 12.49 2.99
CA PHE A 508 -23.90 11.30 2.13
C PHE A 508 -25.09 11.30 1.18
N ASP A 509 -24.80 11.25 -0.12
CA ASP A 509 -25.79 11.21 -1.19
C ASP A 509 -25.92 9.79 -1.78
N TYR A 510 -26.60 9.68 -2.91
CA TYR A 510 -26.78 8.45 -3.66
C TYR A 510 -25.47 7.69 -4.01
N LYS A 511 -24.30 8.33 -3.98
CA LYS A 511 -23.00 7.70 -4.25
C LYS A 511 -22.44 6.94 -3.04
N ASN A 512 -22.90 7.29 -1.84
CA ASN A 512 -22.35 6.77 -0.58
C ASN A 512 -23.31 5.82 0.13
N LEU A 513 -24.56 5.75 -0.31
CA LEU A 513 -25.61 4.93 0.26
C LEU A 513 -25.84 3.69 -0.59
N TYR A 514 -26.11 2.58 0.07
CA TYR A 514 -26.54 1.36 -0.59
C TYR A 514 -28.06 1.30 -0.62
N MET A 515 -28.58 0.65 -1.66
CA MET A 515 -30.02 0.49 -1.87
C MET A 515 -30.35 -0.97 -2.19
N ASP A 516 -31.55 -1.39 -1.80
CA ASP A 516 -32.09 -2.71 -2.15
C ASP A 516 -32.60 -2.71 -3.61
N GLU A 517 -32.97 -3.88 -4.15
CA GLU A 517 -33.36 -4.07 -5.56
C GLU A 517 -34.53 -3.20 -6.03
N CYS A 518 -35.32 -2.68 -5.08
CA CYS A 518 -36.45 -1.79 -5.36
C CYS A 518 -36.06 -0.31 -5.58
N GLY A 519 -34.79 0.03 -5.36
CA GLY A 519 -34.24 1.37 -5.55
C GLY A 519 -33.72 1.64 -6.96
N SER A 520 -33.86 2.87 -7.44
CA SER A 520 -33.21 3.33 -8.67
C SER A 520 -32.76 4.77 -8.53
N ILE A 521 -31.73 5.18 -9.29
CA ILE A 521 -31.23 6.55 -9.27
C ILE A 521 -31.91 7.34 -10.39
N ILE A 522 -32.53 8.47 -10.04
CA ILE A 522 -33.16 9.39 -10.99
C ILE A 522 -32.59 10.79 -10.85
N PHE A 523 -32.74 11.60 -11.89
CA PHE A 523 -32.44 13.03 -11.83
C PHE A 523 -33.63 13.78 -11.23
N ASP A 524 -33.35 14.67 -10.28
CA ASP A 524 -34.33 15.56 -9.67
C ASP A 524 -33.70 16.94 -9.43
N ALA A 525 -34.05 17.92 -10.28
CA ALA A 525 -33.52 19.28 -10.20
C ALA A 525 -33.93 20.04 -8.93
N THR A 526 -34.90 19.52 -8.16
CA THR A 526 -35.31 20.10 -6.87
C THR A 526 -34.50 19.56 -5.69
N SER A 527 -33.70 18.53 -5.90
CA SER A 527 -32.80 17.97 -4.89
C SER A 527 -31.49 18.76 -4.80
N GLU A 528 -30.78 18.67 -3.68
CA GLU A 528 -29.45 19.27 -3.55
C GLU A 528 -28.39 18.45 -4.29
N SER A 529 -28.58 17.14 -4.41
CA SER A 529 -27.62 16.23 -5.05
C SER A 529 -27.78 16.14 -6.57
N GLU A 530 -28.81 16.78 -7.15
CA GLU A 530 -29.33 16.66 -8.53
C GLU A 530 -29.75 15.24 -8.95
N LYS A 531 -29.29 14.21 -8.24
CA LYS A 531 -29.65 12.81 -8.40
C LYS A 531 -30.02 12.23 -7.05
N VAL A 532 -31.12 11.50 -7.04
CA VAL A 532 -31.77 10.99 -5.83
C VAL A 532 -32.05 9.51 -5.99
N VAL A 533 -32.18 8.81 -4.86
CA VAL A 533 -32.61 7.41 -4.86
C VAL A 533 -34.13 7.39 -4.73
N ILE A 534 -34.82 6.80 -5.71
CA ILE A 534 -36.26 6.58 -5.67
C ILE A 534 -36.57 5.11 -5.39
N PHE A 535 -37.48 4.89 -4.46
CA PHE A 535 -38.01 3.60 -4.05
C PHE A 535 -39.47 3.51 -4.45
N LYS A 536 -39.82 2.49 -5.25
CA LYS A 536 -41.20 2.27 -5.68
C LYS A 536 -42.06 1.64 -4.56
N PRO A 537 -43.39 1.79 -4.60
CA PRO A 537 -44.30 1.11 -3.69
C PRO A 537 -44.05 -0.40 -3.64
N SER A 538 -44.08 -0.97 -2.43
CA SER A 538 -43.85 -2.39 -2.18
C SER A 538 -44.71 -2.86 -1.01
N ASN A 539 -45.30 -4.05 -1.17
CA ASN A 539 -46.06 -4.74 -0.13
C ASN A 539 -45.18 -5.71 0.68
N ILE A 540 -43.89 -5.78 0.38
CA ILE A 540 -42.92 -6.63 1.08
C ILE A 540 -42.10 -5.74 2.01
N PRO A 541 -42.01 -6.05 3.31
CA PRO A 541 -41.11 -5.35 4.21
C PRO A 541 -39.68 -5.40 3.67
N SER A 542 -39.07 -4.25 3.44
CA SER A 542 -37.74 -4.19 2.84
C SER A 542 -36.92 -3.02 3.38
N ILE A 543 -35.60 -3.17 3.22
CA ILE A 543 -34.67 -2.07 3.41
C ILE A 543 -34.79 -1.17 2.19
N LEU A 544 -35.02 0.12 2.39
CA LEU A 544 -34.95 1.08 1.29
C LEU A 544 -33.49 1.44 1.05
N TRP A 545 -32.86 2.05 2.05
CA TRP A 545 -31.45 2.40 2.01
C TRP A 545 -30.74 1.93 3.29
N TYR A 546 -29.44 1.75 3.18
CA TYR A 546 -28.54 1.49 4.29
C TYR A 546 -27.16 2.09 4.02
N GLY A 547 -26.37 2.25 5.08
CA GLY A 547 -25.18 3.09 5.07
C GLY A 547 -25.50 4.55 5.46
N PRO A 548 -24.54 5.48 5.43
CA PRO A 548 -23.12 5.24 5.20
C PRO A 548 -22.53 4.39 6.35
N TYR A 549 -21.28 3.92 6.23
CA TYR A 549 -20.59 3.19 7.30
C TYR A 549 -19.47 4.06 7.86
N VAL A 550 -19.78 4.92 8.83
CA VAL A 550 -18.92 6.04 9.21
C VAL A 550 -18.40 5.86 10.63
N PRO A 551 -17.08 6.01 10.86
CA PRO A 551 -16.58 6.08 12.22
C PRO A 551 -16.97 7.41 12.87
N LEU A 552 -17.45 7.37 14.11
CA LEU A 552 -17.78 8.57 14.87
C LEU A 552 -17.07 8.58 16.23
N PHE A 553 -16.67 9.78 16.66
CA PHE A 553 -16.13 10.02 17.98
C PHE A 553 -17.26 9.99 19.04
N PRO A 554 -16.97 9.81 20.34
CA PRO A 554 -17.97 9.96 21.39
C PRO A 554 -18.63 11.34 21.41
N GLY A 555 -19.94 11.37 21.58
CA GLY A 555 -20.71 12.61 21.60
C GLY A 555 -22.20 12.43 21.36
N ASN A 556 -22.91 13.55 21.38
CA ASN A 556 -24.30 13.71 20.98
C ASN A 556 -24.36 14.14 19.50
N TYR A 557 -25.24 13.50 18.74
CA TYR A 557 -25.38 13.67 17.30
C TYR A 557 -26.85 13.81 16.87
N GLU A 558 -27.05 14.43 15.72
CA GLU A 558 -28.30 14.46 14.96
C GLU A 558 -28.08 13.76 13.62
N ALA A 559 -28.88 12.75 13.30
CA ALA A 559 -29.03 12.28 11.93
C ALA A 559 -30.18 13.04 11.25
N VAL A 560 -29.91 13.60 10.08
CA VAL A 560 -30.86 14.31 9.24
C VAL A 560 -31.01 13.56 7.93
N ILE A 561 -32.21 13.05 7.67
CA ILE A 561 -32.53 12.29 6.47
C ILE A 561 -33.51 13.13 5.66
N ARG A 562 -33.09 13.57 4.47
CA ARG A 562 -33.93 14.40 3.61
C ARG A 562 -34.66 13.53 2.58
N VAL A 563 -35.98 13.47 2.74
CA VAL A 563 -36.86 12.65 1.89
C VAL A 563 -37.98 13.47 1.30
N LYS A 564 -38.56 12.96 0.21
CA LYS A 564 -39.77 13.46 -0.43
C LYS A 564 -40.64 12.26 -0.81
N ILE A 565 -41.96 12.40 -0.70
CA ILE A 565 -42.90 11.36 -1.12
C ILE A 565 -43.68 11.77 -2.35
N LYS A 566 -44.16 10.77 -3.10
CA LYS A 566 -45.05 10.96 -4.23
C LYS A 566 -46.10 9.84 -4.28
N GLY A 567 -47.37 10.21 -4.19
CA GLY A 567 -48.49 9.29 -4.00
C GLY A 567 -49.53 9.85 -3.03
N VAL A 568 -50.77 9.35 -3.12
CA VAL A 568 -51.97 9.98 -2.52
C VAL A 568 -52.51 9.21 -1.30
N GLU A 569 -52.01 7.99 -1.05
CA GLU A 569 -52.52 7.13 0.01
C GLU A 569 -51.59 7.10 1.22
N ASN A 570 -51.78 8.09 2.12
CA ASN A 570 -51.14 8.27 3.44
C ASN A 570 -51.34 7.06 4.39
N LYS A 571 -50.82 5.88 4.02
CA LYS A 571 -50.99 4.62 4.77
C LYS A 571 -49.66 3.93 5.09
N GLY A 572 -48.53 4.46 4.61
CA GLY A 572 -47.19 3.93 4.86
C GLY A 572 -46.57 4.41 6.17
N PHE A 573 -45.60 3.63 6.67
CA PHE A 573 -44.74 3.97 7.82
C PHE A 573 -43.28 3.85 7.38
N LEU A 574 -42.53 4.94 7.51
CA LEU A 574 -41.08 4.96 7.28
C LEU A 574 -40.37 4.86 8.62
N LEU A 575 -39.61 3.78 8.81
CA LEU A 575 -38.81 3.52 9.98
C LEU A 575 -37.37 3.94 9.70
N VAL A 576 -36.81 4.85 10.50
CA VAL A 576 -35.40 5.22 10.43
C VAL A 576 -34.68 4.67 11.66
N GLU A 577 -33.62 3.91 11.44
CA GLU A 577 -32.79 3.32 12.48
C GLU A 577 -31.34 3.77 12.33
N ILE A 578 -30.72 4.10 13.46
CA ILE A 578 -29.29 4.35 13.57
C ILE A 578 -28.69 3.15 14.27
N VAL A 579 -27.69 2.51 13.67
CA VAL A 579 -27.15 1.23 14.14
C VAL A 579 -25.63 1.29 14.20
N ASP A 580 -25.04 0.70 15.23
CA ASP A 580 -23.61 0.39 15.23
C ASP A 580 -23.39 -0.97 14.59
N SER A 581 -22.98 -0.99 13.32
CA SER A 581 -22.73 -2.23 12.59
C SER A 581 -21.52 -3.03 13.11
N SER A 582 -20.85 -2.56 14.19
CA SER A 582 -19.79 -3.30 14.88
C SER A 582 -20.24 -4.17 16.07
N GLY A 583 -21.55 -4.32 16.29
CA GLY A 583 -22.12 -5.33 17.19
C GLY A 583 -22.93 -4.81 18.37
N GLU A 584 -23.20 -3.51 18.45
CA GLU A 584 -24.23 -2.95 19.34
C GLU A 584 -25.50 -2.74 18.51
N GLY A 585 -26.64 -3.25 18.98
CA GLY A 585 -27.92 -3.14 18.28
C GLY A 585 -28.34 -1.69 18.01
N ILE A 586 -29.58 -1.51 17.54
CA ILE A 586 -30.16 -0.19 17.22
C ILE A 586 -29.85 0.84 18.32
N ILE A 587 -29.10 1.89 17.96
CA ILE A 587 -28.69 3.00 18.84
C ILE A 587 -29.89 3.93 19.08
N ALA A 588 -30.56 4.29 17.98
CA ALA A 588 -31.72 5.15 18.00
C ALA A 588 -32.67 4.76 16.87
N ARG A 589 -33.95 5.06 17.07
CA ARG A 589 -35.02 4.72 16.15
C ARG A 589 -36.05 5.84 16.12
N LYS A 590 -36.57 6.14 14.93
CA LYS A 590 -37.70 7.03 14.73
C LYS A 590 -38.70 6.44 13.75
N ASP A 591 -39.95 6.44 14.15
CA ASP A 591 -41.08 6.02 13.32
C ASP A 591 -41.69 7.30 12.72
N VAL A 592 -41.72 7.39 11.39
CA VAL A 592 -42.27 8.54 10.64
C VAL A 592 -43.54 8.12 9.93
N GLN A 593 -44.64 8.79 10.27
CA GLN A 593 -45.92 8.53 9.65
C GLN A 593 -46.01 9.21 8.29
N SER A 594 -46.65 8.56 7.31
CA SER A 594 -46.85 9.15 5.98
C SER A 594 -47.57 10.49 5.99
N TYR A 595 -48.50 10.74 6.92
CA TYR A 595 -49.17 12.05 7.05
C TYR A 595 -48.26 13.18 7.53
N GLU A 596 -47.08 12.89 8.09
CA GLU A 596 -46.06 13.89 8.43
C GLU A 596 -45.28 14.36 7.20
N LEU A 597 -45.44 13.66 6.06
CA LEU A 597 -44.76 13.93 4.81
C LEU A 597 -45.75 14.60 3.84
N HIS A 598 -45.36 15.74 3.27
CA HIS A 598 -46.19 16.43 2.28
C HIS A 598 -45.82 15.97 0.87
N GLU A 599 -46.84 15.75 0.03
CA GLU A 599 -46.64 15.30 -1.35
C GLU A 599 -45.76 16.29 -2.13
N SER A 600 -44.71 15.76 -2.78
CA SER A 600 -43.78 16.54 -3.61
C SER A 600 -42.99 17.65 -2.90
N GLU A 601 -42.98 17.72 -1.57
CA GLU A 601 -42.14 18.63 -0.79
C GLU A 601 -41.01 17.88 -0.06
N TRP A 602 -39.84 18.51 0.06
CA TRP A 602 -38.72 17.95 0.82
C TRP A 602 -38.95 18.10 2.32
N TYR A 603 -38.77 17.01 3.05
CA TYR A 603 -38.89 16.94 4.49
C TYR A 603 -37.61 16.37 5.12
N GLU A 604 -37.18 16.97 6.24
CA GLU A 604 -36.03 16.52 7.02
C GLU A 604 -36.46 15.72 8.24
N ILE A 605 -36.24 14.41 8.20
CA ILE A 605 -36.41 13.54 9.36
C ILE A 605 -35.17 13.69 10.25
N LYS A 606 -35.37 14.18 11.46
CA LYS A 606 -34.30 14.35 12.47
C LYS A 606 -34.37 13.27 13.54
N VAL A 607 -33.26 12.60 13.82
CA VAL A 607 -33.11 11.54 14.83
C VAL A 607 -31.89 11.84 15.70
N ASP A 608 -32.11 12.06 16.99
CA ASP A 608 -31.05 12.31 17.96
C ASP A 608 -30.49 11.01 18.53
N PHE A 609 -29.18 10.95 18.73
CA PHE A 609 -28.49 9.80 19.33
C PHE A 609 -27.20 10.20 20.05
N SER A 610 -26.71 9.33 20.91
CA SER A 610 -25.51 9.56 21.72
C SER A 610 -24.58 8.35 21.68
N LEU A 611 -23.28 8.60 21.66
CA LEU A 611 -22.22 7.59 21.65
C LEU A 611 -21.30 7.77 22.86
N SER A 612 -21.19 6.74 23.70
CA SER A 612 -20.36 6.74 24.92
C SER A 612 -18.91 6.26 24.70
N LYS A 613 -18.61 5.78 23.49
CA LYS A 613 -17.30 5.30 23.03
C LYS A 613 -17.20 5.47 21.51
N PRO A 614 -15.98 5.48 20.93
CA PRO A 614 -15.82 5.57 19.49
C PRO A 614 -16.61 4.45 18.81
N ALA A 615 -17.48 4.82 17.87
CA ALA A 615 -18.23 3.88 17.05
C ALA A 615 -17.44 3.59 15.78
N LYS A 616 -17.27 2.31 15.45
CA LYS A 616 -16.50 1.92 14.26
C LYS A 616 -17.23 2.19 12.97
N SER A 617 -18.54 2.01 12.97
CA SER A 617 -19.32 2.02 11.75
C SER A 617 -20.78 2.33 12.09
N VAL A 618 -21.10 3.62 12.15
CA VAL A 618 -22.47 4.08 12.30
C VAL A 618 -23.16 4.01 10.96
N GLU A 619 -24.29 3.31 10.93
CA GLU A 619 -25.17 3.09 9.80
C GLU A 619 -26.51 3.79 10.03
N VAL A 620 -27.06 4.42 8.98
CA VAL A 620 -28.41 5.03 9.00
C VAL A 620 -29.28 4.33 7.96
N ARG A 621 -30.20 3.46 8.40
CA ARG A 621 -31.05 2.71 7.48
C ARG A 621 -32.50 3.14 7.54
N GLY A 622 -33.15 3.13 6.38
CA GLY A 622 -34.57 3.41 6.22
C GLY A 622 -35.32 2.16 5.81
N TRP A 623 -36.33 1.77 6.58
CA TRP A 623 -37.16 0.58 6.39
C TRP A 623 -38.61 0.94 6.19
N VAL A 624 -39.31 0.13 5.41
CA VAL A 624 -40.77 0.19 5.28
C VAL A 624 -41.34 -1.20 5.49
N TYR A 625 -42.45 -1.30 6.23
CA TYR A 625 -43.21 -2.55 6.36
C TYR A 625 -44.26 -2.70 5.27
N LEU A 626 -44.89 -1.58 4.90
CA LEU A 626 -45.87 -1.42 3.83
C LEU A 626 -45.62 -0.04 3.22
N ASN A 627 -45.34 0.01 1.92
CA ASN A 627 -45.12 1.26 1.20
C ASN A 627 -46.10 1.39 0.04
N THR A 628 -47.05 2.30 0.16
CA THR A 628 -48.06 2.64 -0.87
C THR A 628 -47.63 3.80 -1.76
N GLU A 629 -46.51 4.45 -1.44
CA GLU A 629 -46.04 5.71 -2.05
C GLU A 629 -44.62 5.55 -2.63
N GLU A 630 -44.23 6.41 -3.57
CA GLU A 630 -42.83 6.52 -3.96
C GLU A 630 -42.06 7.31 -2.90
N ILE A 631 -40.98 6.76 -2.36
CA ILE A 631 -40.10 7.46 -1.42
C ILE A 631 -38.84 7.85 -2.16
N ILE A 632 -38.49 9.14 -2.09
CA ILE A 632 -37.33 9.72 -2.76
C ILE A 632 -36.38 10.23 -1.69
N LEU A 633 -35.14 9.73 -1.68
CA LEU A 633 -34.08 10.10 -0.75
C LEU A 633 -33.05 10.99 -1.46
N ASP A 634 -32.81 12.18 -0.90
CA ASP A 634 -31.76 13.10 -1.36
C ASP A 634 -30.43 12.76 -0.67
N TYR A 635 -30.38 12.95 0.66
CA TYR A 635 -29.18 12.71 1.46
C TYR A 635 -29.48 12.21 2.87
N VAL A 636 -28.45 11.61 3.46
CA VAL A 636 -28.30 11.38 4.89
C VAL A 636 -27.16 12.28 5.40
N GLU A 637 -27.39 12.98 6.49
CA GLU A 637 -26.39 13.84 7.13
C GLU A 637 -26.26 13.54 8.62
N LEU A 638 -25.04 13.46 9.13
CA LEU A 638 -24.72 13.27 10.54
C LEU A 638 -24.06 14.54 11.07
N ARG A 639 -24.69 15.19 12.05
CA ARG A 639 -24.22 16.44 12.69
C ARG A 639 -23.82 16.18 14.13
N SER A 640 -22.60 16.55 14.54
CA SER A 640 -22.26 16.55 15.97
C SER A 640 -22.90 17.74 16.66
N LYS A 641 -23.65 17.49 17.75
CA LYS A 641 -24.15 18.54 18.65
C LYS A 641 -23.13 18.89 19.74
N HIS A 642 -22.53 17.86 20.35
CA HIS A 642 -21.56 18.01 21.42
C HIS A 642 -20.68 16.78 21.51
N LEU A 643 -19.36 16.93 21.48
CA LEU A 643 -18.42 15.80 21.61
C LEU A 643 -18.01 15.61 23.07
N PHE A 644 -17.83 14.35 23.47
CA PHE A 644 -17.37 14.01 24.82
C PHE A 644 -15.85 13.91 24.83
N TYR A 645 -15.17 14.89 25.43
CA TYR A 645 -13.71 14.94 25.47
C TYR A 645 -13.12 14.31 26.74
N SER A 646 -13.96 13.99 27.72
CA SER A 646 -13.59 13.30 28.95
C SER A 646 -14.71 12.37 29.44
N SER A 647 -14.39 11.48 30.39
CA SER A 647 -15.38 10.63 31.04
C SER A 647 -16.41 11.39 31.91
N TYR A 648 -16.23 12.70 32.11
CA TYR A 648 -17.13 13.54 32.89
C TYR A 648 -18.14 14.31 32.03
N ASP A 649 -18.00 14.27 30.70
CA ASP A 649 -18.85 15.01 29.75
C ASP A 649 -20.04 14.19 29.24
N GLY A 650 -20.04 12.86 29.50
CA GLY A 650 -21.02 11.90 28.97
C GLY A 650 -21.94 11.28 30.01
#